data_AF-A0A8J4SN43-F1
#
_entry.id   AF-A0A8J4SN43-F1
#
_cell.length_a   1.000
_cell.length_b   1.000
_cell.length_c   1.000
_cell.angle_alpha   90.00
_cell.angle_beta   90.00
_cell.angle_gamma   90.00
#
_symmetry.space_group_name_H-M   'P 1'
#
loop_
_entity.id
_entity.type
_entity.pdbx_description
1 polymer ?
#
loop_
_entity_poly.entity_id
_entity_poly.type
_entity_poly.pdbx_seq_one_letter_code
_entity_poly.pdbx_strand_id
1 'polypeptide(L)'
;MLTIQSLAASTLTWALLVVQPSQVTADYTVTTAAGTTLLGAWEGWGTSLCWWANVFGDREDIADALFTLNDAVTLDGATSPIPALGMTIVRYNVGGSSNNVVDDSGTEVAMSASDKMPAFKFMESFWLDWMSKDPTSTSWDWSVDAKQRAMLDLATKRDVDVLEAFSNSPPWWMTNNHATAGGDNGDKDNLQDWNHDEFVLYLSAVVSKAKTSWGINFTYVEPFNEPMSTWWTFPGGQEGCHFEVDTQNDVLVQLRTQLDTLGLQDVAISASDENSPSLALATLTSMSTNTDVMNAIGKVNTHGYDGLSPYRGEDREPLKALVAQSSKKLWDSEYGESDATGLSLAESIGLDINQMGVSAFVYWQALDSGAWGLIQSNPGDSWIGTPNPKYYVMAQYSRHIRPGMAILSTDDVKTVMAYDAAAKLLVLVTVNTGDAQTITFDLASFTRVAGPITAWTTETSGSEAEDSNWIPHIIEFDGTSSTLACVLLMTQPSHVIADYTVKADSATTLLDSWEGWGTSLAWWANAFGNRADIADSLFTLKESVTVEGVAPAVPALGMNIVRYNVGGSGNNVIDDGGTEVAMSVSKNMPATSPKYIDTFWLNWASNDSTSTSWNWKADANQRAMLDLATKRDVDIVEAFSNAPPWWMTNNHATAGGADGKKDNLQSWNHGQFALYLATVVSQAKTSWGIDIKYVEPFNEPMSMWWTFPGGQEGCHFEVNSQKDVLLKLRAKLDALGLKDVVVATSDENTPPLALSTLTTMSKDANVMASFGKVNTHGYAGLSPYRGPDRGPLKDLVKKSGKTLWDSEYGEKDATGLSMAESIALDINEMGVSAFVYWQALDGGGWGLLQSVIGDKAISAPNLKYYVMAQYSRHIRPGMAILSSDDAKSVMAYDATAKLLVLVTVNTGVAQKVTFDLASFKAVKGPISAWTTEANSTDGALYKSSTIKASGTSFDAAFPASSVMTFEIQGVE
;
A
#
# COMPACT_ATOMS: atom_id res chain seq x y z
N MET A 1 13.73 -92.91 37.17
CA MET A 1 13.17 -92.76 35.81
C MET A 1 13.24 -91.29 35.43
N LEU A 2 13.98 -91.02 34.35
CA LEU A 2 13.90 -89.89 33.38
C LEU A 2 13.38 -88.50 33.82
N THR A 3 14.35 -87.56 33.94
CA THR A 3 14.59 -86.34 33.11
C THR A 3 13.49 -85.33 32.69
N ILE A 4 13.81 -84.05 33.03
CA ILE A 4 13.78 -82.79 32.24
C ILE A 4 12.42 -82.09 32.00
N GLN A 5 12.26 -80.85 32.51
CA GLN A 5 12.21 -79.59 31.72
C GLN A 5 12.14 -78.34 32.63
N SER A 6 12.89 -77.32 32.22
CA SER A 6 13.14 -75.98 32.80
C SER A 6 12.21 -74.91 32.23
N LEU A 7 11.91 -73.83 32.97
CA LEU A 7 11.70 -72.43 32.52
C LEU A 7 11.41 -71.57 33.79
N ALA A 8 12.38 -70.80 34.29
CA ALA A 8 12.79 -69.45 33.90
C ALA A 8 11.84 -68.34 34.43
N ALA A 9 12.37 -67.58 35.39
CA ALA A 9 11.76 -66.39 35.97
C ALA A 9 12.00 -65.16 35.09
N SER A 10 11.00 -64.29 34.96
CA SER A 10 11.15 -62.94 34.40
C SER A 10 10.55 -61.91 35.36
N THR A 11 11.45 -61.22 36.05
CA THR A 11 11.19 -59.96 36.75
C THR A 11 11.13 -58.84 35.71
N LEU A 12 10.00 -58.12 35.64
CA LEU A 12 9.85 -56.90 34.83
C LEU A 12 10.79 -55.81 35.36
N THR A 13 11.88 -55.54 34.65
CA THR A 13 12.65 -54.31 34.75
C THR A 13 11.92 -53.18 34.03
N TRP A 14 11.57 -52.12 34.75
CA TRP A 14 11.22 -50.83 34.17
C TRP A 14 12.44 -50.24 33.48
N ALA A 15 12.44 -50.18 32.16
CA ALA A 15 13.38 -49.37 31.42
C ALA A 15 12.90 -47.91 31.48
N LEU A 16 13.58 -47.09 32.30
CA LEU A 16 13.58 -45.64 32.05
C LEU A 16 14.25 -45.43 30.69
N LEU A 17 13.45 -45.13 29.67
CA LEU A 17 13.93 -44.42 28.48
C LEU A 17 14.36 -43.04 28.95
N VAL A 18 15.65 -42.88 29.24
CA VAL A 18 16.31 -41.58 29.19
C VAL A 18 16.23 -41.15 27.74
N VAL A 19 15.23 -40.32 27.41
CA VAL A 19 15.26 -39.53 26.19
C VAL A 19 16.44 -38.57 26.38
N GLN A 20 17.57 -38.91 25.77
CA GLN A 20 18.62 -37.92 25.52
C GLN A 20 17.94 -36.80 24.72
N PRO A 21 17.97 -35.53 25.16
CA PRO A 21 17.48 -34.45 24.32
C PRO A 21 18.25 -34.52 23.01
N SER A 22 17.53 -34.60 21.89
CA SER A 22 18.13 -34.44 20.58
C SER A 22 18.92 -33.13 20.61
N GLN A 23 20.24 -33.20 20.43
CA GLN A 23 21.05 -32.00 20.21
C GLN A 23 20.46 -31.29 18.99
N VAL A 24 19.74 -30.20 19.23
CA VAL A 24 19.33 -29.28 18.17
C VAL A 24 20.62 -28.66 17.67
N THR A 25 21.07 -29.06 16.48
CA THR A 25 22.21 -28.44 15.82
C THR A 25 21.76 -27.08 15.30
N ALA A 26 22.49 -26.03 15.64
CA ALA A 26 22.19 -24.70 15.11
C ALA A 26 22.37 -24.64 13.60
N ASP A 27 21.55 -23.83 12.93
CA ASP A 27 21.64 -23.61 11.49
C ASP A 27 22.92 -22.88 11.13
N TYR A 28 23.31 -21.90 11.97
CA TYR A 28 24.64 -21.30 11.94
C TYR A 28 25.02 -20.71 13.31
N THR A 29 26.28 -20.31 13.43
CA THR A 29 26.83 -19.67 14.64
C THR A 29 27.28 -18.26 14.28
N VAL A 30 26.82 -17.29 15.06
CA VAL A 30 27.30 -15.91 15.07
C VAL A 30 28.42 -15.82 16.09
N THR A 31 29.60 -15.38 15.66
CA THR A 31 30.74 -15.22 16.54
C THR A 31 30.89 -13.78 17.00
N THR A 32 31.27 -13.64 18.28
CA THR A 32 31.52 -12.34 18.90
C THR A 32 33.02 -12.12 19.06
N ALA A 33 33.51 -10.98 18.61
CA ALA A 33 34.87 -10.55 18.91
C ALA A 33 34.85 -9.54 20.06
N ALA A 34 34.75 -10.00 21.32
CA ALA A 34 34.71 -9.11 22.50
C ALA A 34 35.94 -8.18 22.63
N GLY A 35 37.04 -8.46 21.93
CA GLY A 35 38.23 -7.61 21.85
C GLY A 35 38.24 -6.60 20.70
N THR A 36 37.27 -6.64 19.78
CA THR A 36 37.19 -5.77 18.60
C THR A 36 35.92 -4.93 18.67
N THR A 37 36.09 -3.66 18.98
CA THR A 37 35.00 -2.68 19.02
C THR A 37 34.86 -2.05 17.63
N LEU A 38 33.64 -2.12 17.07
CA LEU A 38 33.29 -1.41 15.85
C LEU A 38 33.10 0.08 16.13
N LEU A 39 32.37 0.42 17.20
CA LEU A 39 32.13 1.79 17.65
C LEU A 39 32.29 1.89 19.16
N GLY A 40 33.11 2.85 19.62
CA GLY A 40 33.41 3.01 21.04
C GLY A 40 32.22 3.44 21.90
N ALA A 41 31.25 4.14 21.30
CA ALA A 41 30.01 4.55 21.95
C ALA A 41 28.94 4.81 20.87
N TRP A 42 27.75 4.24 21.08
CA TRP A 42 26.52 4.56 20.35
C TRP A 42 26.00 5.93 20.79
N GLU A 43 25.59 6.79 19.86
CA GLU A 43 25.06 8.12 20.18
C GLU A 43 23.55 8.11 20.38
N GLY A 44 22.80 7.30 19.62
CA GLY A 44 21.37 7.16 19.85
C GLY A 44 20.53 6.87 18.62
N TRP A 45 19.23 6.92 18.86
CA TRP A 45 18.17 6.72 17.87
C TRP A 45 17.31 7.96 17.83
N GLY A 46 16.85 8.37 16.65
CA GLY A 46 16.08 9.60 16.53
C GLY A 46 14.99 9.60 15.49
N THR A 47 14.32 10.75 15.41
CA THR A 47 13.44 11.09 14.29
C THR A 47 13.55 12.56 13.92
N SER A 48 13.21 12.90 12.67
CA SER A 48 12.97 14.30 12.29
C SER A 48 11.58 14.74 12.72
N LEU A 49 11.47 16.02 13.07
CA LEU A 49 10.19 16.68 13.33
C LEU A 49 9.49 17.10 12.03
N CYS A 50 10.17 16.98 10.88
CA CYS A 50 9.55 17.08 9.57
C CYS A 50 8.45 16.03 9.42
N TRP A 51 7.31 16.33 8.80
CA TRP A 51 6.59 17.58 9.00
C TRP A 51 5.44 17.43 10.00
N TRP A 52 5.32 16.23 10.58
CA TRP A 52 4.25 15.86 11.48
C TRP A 52 4.18 16.76 12.72
N ALA A 53 5.31 17.28 13.22
CA ALA A 53 5.34 18.12 14.41
C ALA A 53 4.74 19.52 14.17
N ASN A 54 4.64 19.98 12.91
CA ASN A 54 3.91 21.20 12.58
C ASN A 54 2.39 21.05 12.84
N VAL A 55 1.90 19.81 12.92
CA VAL A 55 0.49 19.51 13.20
C VAL A 55 0.31 19.02 14.63
N PHE A 56 1.15 18.09 15.08
CA PHE A 56 0.99 17.36 16.33
C PHE A 56 2.01 17.73 17.42
N GLY A 57 2.81 18.78 17.22
CA GLY A 57 3.96 19.05 18.09
C GLY A 57 3.63 19.46 19.53
N ASP A 58 2.37 19.75 19.84
CA ASP A 58 1.89 20.05 21.19
C ASP A 58 1.33 18.83 21.95
N ARG A 59 1.43 17.63 21.37
CA ARG A 59 0.92 16.36 21.94
C ARG A 59 1.93 15.68 22.87
N GLU A 60 1.62 15.64 24.16
CA GLU A 60 2.47 14.97 25.17
C GLU A 60 2.54 13.45 25.01
N ASP A 61 1.45 12.80 24.61
CA ASP A 61 1.37 11.36 24.44
C ASP A 61 2.21 10.86 23.25
N ILE A 62 2.33 11.66 22.17
CA ILE A 62 3.28 11.39 21.08
C ILE A 62 4.72 11.53 21.58
N ALA A 63 5.00 12.59 22.34
CA ALA A 63 6.32 12.76 22.94
C ALA A 63 6.66 11.60 23.90
N ASP A 64 5.68 11.12 24.67
CA ASP A 64 5.82 9.94 25.54
C ASP A 64 6.15 8.69 24.72
N ALA A 65 5.40 8.42 23.65
CA ALA A 65 5.61 7.26 22.79
C ALA A 65 6.97 7.28 22.09
N LEU A 66 7.46 8.43 21.63
CA LEU A 66 8.72 8.49 20.90
C LEU A 66 9.95 8.55 21.83
N PHE A 67 9.88 9.31 22.93
CA PHE A 67 11.08 9.71 23.67
C PHE A 67 11.22 9.08 25.06
N THR A 68 10.17 8.48 25.63
CA THR A 68 10.28 7.78 26.94
C THR A 68 10.59 6.30 26.77
N LEU A 69 10.88 5.62 27.88
CA LEU A 69 10.97 4.16 27.93
C LEU A 69 9.74 3.51 28.59
N ASN A 70 8.61 4.23 28.64
CA ASN A 70 7.36 3.70 29.18
C ASN A 70 7.01 2.36 28.51
N ASP A 71 6.58 1.39 29.31
CA ASP A 71 6.23 0.05 28.81
C ASP A 71 4.94 0.07 27.99
N ALA A 72 4.07 1.05 28.24
CA ALA A 72 2.82 1.26 27.51
C ALA A 72 2.45 2.75 27.48
N VAL A 73 2.18 3.26 26.29
CA VAL A 73 1.66 4.61 26.03
C VAL A 73 0.42 4.48 25.15
N THR A 74 -0.67 5.10 25.55
CA THR A 74 -1.88 5.17 24.73
C THR A 74 -1.89 6.49 23.98
N LEU A 75 -1.88 6.41 22.64
CA LEU A 75 -2.01 7.60 21.80
C LEU A 75 -3.50 7.99 21.70
N ASP A 76 -3.80 9.28 21.86
CA ASP A 76 -5.12 9.82 21.59
C ASP A 76 -5.48 9.59 20.11
N GLY A 77 -6.51 8.77 19.88
CA GLY A 77 -6.98 8.32 18.57
C GLY A 77 -6.58 6.90 18.17
N ALA A 78 -5.68 6.24 18.93
CA ALA A 78 -5.29 4.85 18.67
C ALA A 78 -6.17 3.83 19.41
N THR A 79 -6.22 2.60 18.89
CA THR A 79 -7.05 1.51 19.42
C THR A 79 -6.43 0.77 20.61
N SER A 80 -5.09 0.79 20.72
CA SER A 80 -4.32 -0.01 21.68
C SER A 80 -3.06 0.73 22.16
N PRO A 81 -2.56 0.47 23.39
CA PRO A 81 -1.31 1.04 23.88
C PRO A 81 -0.10 0.44 23.15
N ILE A 82 1.00 1.19 23.10
CA ILE A 82 2.27 0.78 22.48
C ILE A 82 3.47 1.02 23.40
N PRO A 83 4.54 0.21 23.31
CA PRO A 83 5.76 0.47 24.06
C PRO A 83 6.45 1.72 23.51
N ALA A 84 6.93 2.61 24.37
CA ALA A 84 7.65 3.80 23.91
C ALA A 84 9.03 3.45 23.30
N LEU A 85 9.53 4.22 22.34
CA LEU A 85 10.79 3.92 21.64
C LEU A 85 12.04 4.38 22.40
N GLY A 86 11.91 5.40 23.23
CA GLY A 86 13.03 5.97 23.97
C GLY A 86 14.08 6.62 23.07
N MET A 87 13.68 7.19 21.94
CA MET A 87 14.59 7.94 21.06
C MET A 87 15.28 9.06 21.84
N THR A 88 16.55 9.30 21.55
CA THR A 88 17.41 10.29 22.24
C THR A 88 17.95 11.36 21.31
N ILE A 89 17.58 11.31 20.02
CA ILE A 89 17.96 12.27 19.00
C ILE A 89 16.72 12.90 18.37
N VAL A 90 16.73 14.23 18.21
CA VAL A 90 15.71 14.97 17.45
C VAL A 90 16.38 15.86 16.41
N ARG A 91 15.97 15.73 15.14
CA ARG A 91 16.30 16.70 14.08
C ARG A 91 15.17 17.72 13.94
N TYR A 92 15.48 19.00 14.13
CA TYR A 92 14.56 20.14 14.07
C TYR A 92 14.80 20.92 12.77
N ASN A 93 13.79 21.05 11.91
CA ASN A 93 13.93 21.81 10.68
C ASN A 93 13.67 23.30 10.91
N VAL A 94 14.68 24.09 10.58
CA VAL A 94 14.64 25.55 10.51
C VAL A 94 13.94 25.96 9.21
N GLY A 95 12.71 26.47 9.30
CA GLY A 95 11.87 26.76 8.13
C GLY A 95 12.43 27.83 7.19
N GLY A 96 12.15 27.67 5.89
CA GLY A 96 12.49 28.66 4.86
C GLY A 96 11.28 29.43 4.31
N SER A 97 10.08 28.90 4.47
CA SER A 97 8.86 29.43 3.84
C SER A 97 8.28 30.62 4.62
N SER A 98 7.50 31.49 3.97
CA SER A 98 6.73 32.52 4.67
C SER A 98 5.60 33.06 3.80
N ASN A 99 4.52 33.53 4.44
CA ASN A 99 3.36 34.13 3.78
C ASN A 99 3.43 35.67 3.71
N ASN A 100 4.54 36.27 4.15
CA ASN A 100 4.70 37.72 4.10
C ASN A 100 4.87 38.23 2.67
N VAL A 101 4.46 39.48 2.47
CA VAL A 101 4.74 40.25 1.24
C VAL A 101 5.69 41.38 1.64
N VAL A 102 6.82 41.48 0.93
CA VAL A 102 7.85 42.51 1.15
C VAL A 102 7.62 43.64 0.15
N ASP A 103 7.48 44.87 0.66
CA ASP A 103 7.47 46.07 -0.19
C ASP A 103 8.91 46.52 -0.45
N ASP A 104 9.44 46.17 -1.62
CA ASP A 104 10.72 46.65 -2.10
C ASP A 104 10.55 47.92 -2.94
N SER A 105 10.70 49.06 -2.27
CA SER A 105 10.73 50.37 -2.94
C SER A 105 9.49 50.67 -3.80
N GLY A 106 8.31 50.19 -3.37
CA GLY A 106 7.04 50.30 -4.07
C GLY A 106 6.65 49.08 -4.90
N THR A 107 7.41 47.98 -4.82
CA THR A 107 7.14 46.71 -5.51
C THR A 107 6.86 45.61 -4.49
N GLU A 108 5.68 45.01 -4.55
CA GLU A 108 5.34 43.86 -3.71
C GLU A 108 6.05 42.60 -4.23
N VAL A 109 6.87 41.99 -3.38
CA VAL A 109 7.56 40.72 -3.63
C VAL A 109 7.06 39.70 -2.61
N ALA A 110 6.70 38.51 -3.09
CA ALA A 110 6.20 37.42 -2.25
C ALA A 110 6.88 36.11 -2.63
N MET A 111 6.83 35.13 -1.73
CA MET A 111 7.27 33.78 -2.01
C MET A 111 6.51 33.18 -3.20
N SER A 112 7.25 32.55 -4.11
CA SER A 112 6.73 31.68 -5.16
C SER A 112 6.17 30.40 -4.55
N ALA A 113 4.87 30.39 -4.27
CA ALA A 113 4.20 29.25 -3.65
C ALA A 113 4.01 28.08 -4.63
N SER A 114 4.27 26.85 -4.16
CA SER A 114 3.97 25.62 -4.89
C SER A 114 2.58 25.10 -4.51
N ASP A 115 1.76 24.81 -5.52
CA ASP A 115 0.44 24.18 -5.34
C ASP A 115 0.55 22.69 -4.94
N LYS A 116 1.74 22.10 -5.05
CA LYS A 116 2.03 20.73 -4.63
C LYS A 116 2.48 20.60 -3.18
N MET A 117 2.85 21.70 -2.53
CA MET A 117 3.32 21.68 -1.14
C MET A 117 2.14 21.83 -0.19
N PRO A 118 1.75 20.78 0.54
CA PRO A 118 0.64 20.85 1.47
C PRO A 118 1.00 21.71 2.69
N ALA A 119 0.00 22.32 3.32
CA ALA A 119 0.19 23.29 4.40
C ALA A 119 1.01 22.74 5.58
N PHE A 120 0.90 21.46 5.91
CA PHE A 120 1.68 20.88 7.02
C PHE A 120 3.18 20.80 6.73
N LYS A 121 3.60 20.79 5.45
CA LYS A 121 5.01 20.86 5.02
C LYS A 121 5.52 22.29 4.83
N PHE A 122 4.66 23.29 5.03
CA PHE A 122 5.04 24.70 4.97
C PHE A 122 5.62 25.11 6.32
N MET A 123 6.91 25.39 6.37
CA MET A 123 7.59 25.76 7.61
C MET A 123 8.01 27.22 7.60
N GLU A 124 7.47 27.97 8.54
CA GLU A 124 7.70 29.39 8.62
C GLU A 124 9.14 29.73 9.01
N SER A 125 9.77 30.62 8.25
CA SER A 125 11.06 31.19 8.54
C SER A 125 10.96 32.21 9.66
N PHE A 126 11.95 32.21 10.56
CA PHE A 126 12.07 33.24 11.59
C PHE A 126 12.54 34.59 11.02
N TRP A 127 13.14 34.61 9.82
CA TRP A 127 13.65 35.83 9.18
C TRP A 127 12.86 36.13 7.90
N LEU A 128 11.89 37.04 8.05
CA LEU A 128 10.81 37.27 7.10
C LEU A 128 11.24 38.06 5.85
N ASP A 129 12.21 38.96 5.98
CA ASP A 129 12.63 39.85 4.89
C ASP A 129 14.07 40.35 5.04
N TRP A 130 14.62 40.90 3.96
CA TRP A 130 16.01 41.41 3.90
C TRP A 130 16.18 42.83 4.48
N MET A 131 15.16 43.44 5.08
CA MET A 131 15.20 44.85 5.48
C MET A 131 16.12 45.10 6.68
N SER A 132 16.34 44.08 7.52
CA SER A 132 17.17 44.19 8.71
C SER A 132 17.80 42.86 9.11
N LYS A 133 19.12 42.90 9.32
CA LYS A 133 19.91 41.81 9.91
C LYS A 133 19.82 41.73 11.44
N ASP A 134 19.15 42.69 12.08
CA ASP A 134 19.00 42.74 13.54
C ASP A 134 17.87 41.78 14.00
N PRO A 135 18.18 40.71 14.76
CA PRO A 135 17.19 39.74 15.23
C PRO A 135 16.17 40.31 16.23
N THR A 136 16.31 41.57 16.65
CA THR A 136 15.35 42.29 17.48
C THR A 136 14.39 43.19 16.70
N SER A 137 14.60 43.30 15.38
CA SER A 137 13.75 44.09 14.48
C SER A 137 12.49 43.35 14.05
N THR A 138 11.59 44.05 13.37
CA THR A 138 10.34 43.47 12.81
C THR A 138 10.56 42.57 11.60
N SER A 139 11.76 42.52 11.04
CA SER A 139 12.14 41.55 10.00
C SER A 139 12.25 40.13 10.56
N TRP A 140 12.21 39.96 11.89
CA TRP A 140 12.27 38.68 12.56
C TRP A 140 11.00 38.42 13.37
N ASP A 141 10.45 37.22 13.24
CA ASP A 141 9.31 36.78 14.04
C ASP A 141 9.65 35.47 14.76
N TRP A 142 9.94 35.57 16.05
CA TRP A 142 10.28 34.43 16.91
C TRP A 142 9.05 33.66 17.41
N SER A 143 7.83 34.06 17.03
CA SER A 143 6.60 33.40 17.43
C SER A 143 6.20 32.25 16.52
N VAL A 144 6.71 32.24 15.27
CA VAL A 144 6.42 31.22 14.26
C VAL A 144 6.91 29.83 14.69
N ASP A 145 6.46 28.82 13.92
CA ASP A 145 6.81 27.41 14.13
C ASP A 145 6.55 26.90 15.57
N ALA A 146 5.47 27.39 16.18
CA ALA A 146 5.20 27.17 17.60
C ALA A 146 5.05 25.69 17.97
N LYS A 147 4.49 24.86 17.07
CA LYS A 147 4.23 23.45 17.34
C LYS A 147 5.49 22.59 17.27
N GLN A 148 6.35 22.78 16.26
CA GLN A 148 7.62 22.05 16.22
C GLN A 148 8.51 22.42 17.41
N ARG A 149 8.53 23.70 17.80
CA ARG A 149 9.23 24.15 19.02
C ARG A 149 8.64 23.56 20.29
N ALA A 150 7.32 23.39 20.37
CA ALA A 150 6.67 22.70 21.49
C ALA A 150 7.12 21.24 21.60
N MET A 151 7.23 20.52 20.47
CA MET A 151 7.69 19.13 20.48
C MET A 151 9.16 19.03 20.90
N LEU A 152 9.99 19.99 20.50
CA LEU A 152 11.39 20.07 20.93
C LEU A 152 11.52 20.25 22.45
N ASP A 153 10.68 21.11 23.05
CA ASP A 153 10.58 21.28 24.50
C ASP A 153 10.04 20.02 25.20
N LEU A 154 9.03 19.35 24.63
CA LEU A 154 8.49 18.09 25.16
C LEU A 154 9.52 16.95 25.12
N ALA A 155 10.31 16.86 24.05
CA ALA A 155 11.36 15.87 23.87
C ALA A 155 12.49 16.08 24.88
N THR A 156 12.98 17.31 25.06
CA THR A 156 14.06 17.60 26.02
C THR A 156 13.64 17.37 27.47
N LYS A 157 12.36 17.55 27.81
CA LYS A 157 11.79 17.16 29.11
C LYS A 157 11.71 15.64 29.34
N ARG A 158 11.96 14.84 28.30
CA ARG A 158 11.97 13.36 28.30
C ARG A 158 13.38 12.82 28.06
N ASP A 159 14.39 13.57 28.47
CA ASP A 159 15.80 13.20 28.43
C ASP A 159 16.38 13.00 27.01
N VAL A 160 15.75 13.61 25.99
CA VAL A 160 16.42 13.79 24.68
C VAL A 160 17.53 14.81 24.85
N ASP A 161 18.77 14.37 24.70
CA ASP A 161 19.97 15.12 25.01
C ASP A 161 20.84 15.45 23.80
N VAL A 162 20.51 14.90 22.62
CA VAL A 162 21.17 15.20 21.35
C VAL A 162 20.18 15.83 20.38
N LEU A 163 20.43 17.07 20.00
CA LEU A 163 19.57 17.84 19.10
C LEU A 163 20.36 18.34 17.90
N GLU A 164 19.78 18.23 16.71
CA GLU A 164 20.35 18.79 15.48
C GLU A 164 19.36 19.76 14.86
N ALA A 165 19.76 21.02 14.66
CA ALA A 165 19.03 21.95 13.81
C ALA A 165 19.47 21.72 12.37
N PHE A 166 18.53 21.57 11.43
CA PHE A 166 18.85 21.44 10.01
C PHE A 166 17.95 22.29 9.13
N SER A 167 18.33 22.50 7.88
CA SER A 167 17.59 23.35 6.94
C SER A 167 17.31 22.63 5.63
N ASN A 168 16.03 22.38 5.34
CA ASN A 168 15.61 21.90 4.03
C ASN A 168 15.74 22.96 2.93
N SER A 169 15.59 24.24 3.27
CA SER A 169 15.73 25.35 2.31
C SER A 169 16.08 26.66 3.03
N PRO A 170 16.90 27.54 2.42
CA PRO A 170 17.06 28.92 2.90
C PRO A 170 15.72 29.67 2.95
N PRO A 171 15.62 30.77 3.72
CA PRO A 171 14.50 31.70 3.62
C PRO A 171 14.18 32.05 2.17
N TRP A 172 12.90 32.02 1.80
CA TRP A 172 12.46 32.11 0.40
C TRP A 172 13.06 33.29 -0.38
N TRP A 173 13.26 34.43 0.27
CA TRP A 173 13.80 35.63 -0.37
C TRP A 173 15.31 35.52 -0.65
N MET A 174 15.99 34.54 -0.06
CA MET A 174 17.39 34.24 -0.36
C MET A 174 17.55 33.39 -1.62
N THR A 175 16.48 32.80 -2.15
CA THR A 175 16.56 31.88 -3.29
C THR A 175 16.40 32.59 -4.64
N ASN A 176 17.03 32.06 -5.69
CA ASN A 176 17.08 32.69 -7.01
C ASN A 176 15.69 32.89 -7.64
N ASN A 177 14.74 31.99 -7.36
CA ASN A 177 13.37 32.02 -7.88
C ASN A 177 12.31 32.42 -6.83
N HIS A 178 12.75 32.86 -5.65
CA HIS A 178 11.89 33.18 -4.51
C HIS A 178 11.02 32.00 -4.04
N ALA A 179 11.41 30.76 -4.31
CA ALA A 179 10.72 29.54 -3.88
C ALA A 179 11.57 28.71 -2.92
N THR A 180 10.91 28.05 -1.97
CA THR A 180 11.55 27.06 -1.07
C THR A 180 11.36 25.63 -1.56
N ALA A 181 10.41 25.40 -2.46
CA ALA A 181 10.07 24.08 -3.01
C ALA A 181 10.83 23.78 -4.32
N GLY A 182 12.16 23.94 -4.28
CA GLY A 182 13.05 23.76 -5.42
C GLY A 182 13.35 25.04 -6.23
N GLY A 183 14.40 24.98 -7.04
CA GLY A 183 14.84 26.03 -7.96
C GLY A 183 14.26 25.89 -9.37
N ASP A 184 14.55 26.84 -10.26
CA ASP A 184 14.17 26.72 -11.68
C ASP A 184 14.90 25.58 -12.41
N ASN A 185 16.04 25.14 -11.85
CA ASN A 185 16.80 23.99 -12.29
C ASN A 185 17.32 23.25 -11.05
N GLY A 186 16.86 22.03 -10.81
CA GLY A 186 17.27 21.22 -9.66
C GLY A 186 18.72 20.76 -9.66
N ASP A 187 19.47 21.01 -10.74
CA ASP A 187 20.91 20.71 -10.86
C ASP A 187 21.80 21.93 -10.59
N LYS A 188 21.26 23.03 -10.07
CA LYS A 188 21.97 24.30 -9.91
C LYS A 188 21.64 24.92 -8.56
N ASP A 189 22.62 25.64 -8.00
CA ASP A 189 22.42 26.43 -6.79
C ASP A 189 21.13 27.26 -6.87
N ASN A 190 20.24 27.05 -5.90
CA ASN A 190 19.07 27.91 -5.76
C ASN A 190 19.28 29.00 -4.70
N LEU A 191 20.36 28.96 -3.90
CA LEU A 191 20.77 30.10 -3.08
C LEU A 191 21.40 31.18 -3.97
N GLN A 192 21.04 32.45 -3.73
CA GLN A 192 21.67 33.59 -4.40
C GLN A 192 23.13 33.73 -3.92
N ASP A 193 24.06 33.98 -4.84
CA ASP A 193 25.50 34.05 -4.58
C ASP A 193 25.90 35.16 -3.59
N TRP A 194 25.08 36.20 -3.43
CA TRP A 194 25.29 37.26 -2.44
C TRP A 194 24.66 36.99 -1.06
N ASN A 195 24.00 35.85 -0.83
CA ASN A 195 23.28 35.55 0.42
C ASN A 195 23.93 34.48 1.31
N HIS A 196 25.20 34.10 1.06
CA HIS A 196 25.88 33.10 1.90
C HIS A 196 26.04 33.59 3.35
N ASP A 197 26.47 34.85 3.53
CA ASP A 197 26.62 35.49 4.84
C ASP A 197 25.27 35.55 5.60
N GLU A 198 24.19 35.90 4.89
CA GLU A 198 22.84 35.98 5.42
C GLU A 198 22.30 34.60 5.80
N PHE A 199 22.50 33.58 4.98
CA PHE A 199 22.05 32.23 5.30
C PHE A 199 22.76 31.68 6.55
N VAL A 200 24.07 31.94 6.67
CA VAL A 200 24.85 31.62 7.87
C VAL A 200 24.37 32.41 9.10
N LEU A 201 24.09 33.70 8.94
CA LEU A 201 23.51 34.52 10.01
C LEU A 201 22.16 33.97 10.46
N TYR A 202 21.33 33.51 9.53
CA TYR A 202 20.01 32.93 9.82
C TYR A 202 20.12 31.71 10.75
N LEU A 203 20.87 30.69 10.32
CA LEU A 203 21.01 29.44 11.07
C LEU A 203 21.63 29.68 12.45
N SER A 204 22.70 30.48 12.51
CA SER A 204 23.40 30.79 13.76
C SER A 204 22.55 31.64 14.73
N ALA A 205 21.72 32.55 14.22
CA ALA A 205 20.78 33.33 15.02
C ALA A 205 19.69 32.44 15.63
N VAL A 206 19.15 31.48 14.87
CA VAL A 206 18.15 30.51 15.37
C VAL A 206 18.76 29.63 16.47
N VAL A 207 19.96 29.08 16.26
CA VAL A 207 20.67 28.28 17.28
C VAL A 207 20.97 29.11 18.53
N SER A 208 21.42 30.35 18.37
CA SER A 208 21.65 31.28 19.49
C SER A 208 20.37 31.61 20.25
N LYS A 209 19.25 31.82 19.53
CA LYS A 209 17.94 32.09 20.12
C LYS A 209 17.44 30.90 20.92
N ALA A 210 17.58 29.69 20.39
CA ALA A 210 17.21 28.46 21.07
C ALA A 210 17.95 28.32 22.42
N LYS A 211 19.27 28.54 22.42
CA LYS A 211 20.11 28.48 23.62
C LYS A 211 19.73 29.54 24.65
N THR A 212 19.59 30.79 24.22
CA THR A 212 19.46 31.93 25.13
C THR A 212 18.03 32.19 25.61
N SER A 213 17.03 31.81 24.83
CA SER A 213 15.62 32.17 25.07
C SER A 213 14.70 30.96 25.26
N TRP A 214 14.98 29.82 24.61
CA TRP A 214 14.12 28.63 24.70
C TRP A 214 14.66 27.58 25.69
N GLY A 215 15.91 27.72 26.13
CA GLY A 215 16.56 26.73 26.99
C GLY A 215 16.98 25.46 26.23
N ILE A 216 17.02 25.51 24.91
CA ILE A 216 17.33 24.40 24.02
C ILE A 216 18.78 24.52 23.54
N ASN A 217 19.60 23.51 23.80
CA ASN A 217 20.99 23.47 23.37
C ASN A 217 21.13 22.48 22.20
N PHE A 218 21.27 23.00 20.98
CA PHE A 218 21.61 22.16 19.84
C PHE A 218 23.03 21.62 19.96
N THR A 219 23.20 20.32 19.74
CA THR A 219 24.50 19.65 19.65
C THR A 219 25.11 19.86 18.26
N TYR A 220 24.27 19.80 17.23
CA TYR A 220 24.66 19.91 15.84
C TYR A 220 23.82 20.97 15.10
N VAL A 221 24.42 21.55 14.06
CA VAL A 221 23.71 22.32 13.03
C VAL A 221 24.15 21.83 11.65
N GLU A 222 23.17 21.55 10.80
CA GLU A 222 23.34 21.08 9.43
C GLU A 222 22.71 22.11 8.46
N PRO A 223 23.51 22.87 7.68
CA PRO A 223 22.96 23.85 6.76
C PRO A 223 22.19 23.26 5.58
N PHE A 224 22.30 21.96 5.29
CA PHE A 224 21.78 21.36 4.05
C PHE A 224 20.96 20.08 4.25
N ASN A 225 20.05 19.81 3.32
CA ASN A 225 19.36 18.51 3.25
C ASN A 225 19.30 18.04 1.79
N GLU A 226 19.95 16.92 1.50
CA GLU A 226 20.15 16.37 0.15
C GLU A 226 20.66 17.40 -0.87
N PRO A 227 21.75 18.13 -0.56
CA PRO A 227 22.17 19.30 -1.36
C PRO A 227 22.55 18.96 -2.80
N MET A 228 23.11 17.78 -3.08
CA MET A 228 23.53 17.42 -4.44
C MET A 228 22.44 16.73 -5.26
N SER A 229 21.24 16.55 -4.70
CA SER A 229 20.12 15.96 -5.40
C SER A 229 19.61 16.84 -6.53
N THR A 230 19.31 16.21 -7.67
CA THR A 230 18.94 16.88 -8.93
C THR A 230 17.43 17.16 -9.06
N TRP A 231 16.62 16.63 -8.14
CA TRP A 231 15.16 16.72 -8.18
C TRP A 231 14.58 17.95 -7.50
N TRP A 232 15.39 18.85 -6.94
CA TRP A 232 14.95 20.09 -6.31
C TRP A 232 14.52 21.15 -7.35
N THR A 233 13.50 20.82 -8.14
CA THR A 233 12.94 21.67 -9.22
C THR A 233 11.53 22.17 -8.87
N PHE A 234 11.31 23.48 -9.01
CA PHE A 234 10.02 24.13 -8.78
C PHE A 234 9.00 23.84 -9.91
N PRO A 235 7.71 23.63 -9.60
CA PRO A 235 7.12 23.50 -8.27
C PRO A 235 7.29 22.10 -7.68
N GLY A 236 7.94 22.01 -6.51
CA GLY A 236 8.12 20.80 -5.70
C GLY A 236 7.05 20.60 -4.62
N GLY A 237 7.00 19.40 -4.03
CA GLY A 237 5.99 19.05 -3.00
C GLY A 237 6.39 19.31 -1.55
N GLN A 238 7.60 19.83 -1.32
CA GLN A 238 8.17 20.13 0.01
C GLN A 238 9.33 21.13 -0.12
N GLU A 239 9.77 21.70 1.00
CA GLU A 239 11.00 22.49 1.05
C GLU A 239 12.21 21.64 0.61
N GLY A 240 13.10 22.24 -0.18
CA GLY A 240 14.31 21.61 -0.69
C GLY A 240 15.11 22.57 -1.57
N CYS A 241 16.44 22.49 -1.51
CA CYS A 241 17.33 23.37 -2.23
C CYS A 241 18.59 22.63 -2.67
N HIS A 242 18.95 22.75 -3.96
CA HIS A 242 20.21 22.24 -4.47
C HIS A 242 21.35 23.20 -4.07
N PHE A 243 22.48 22.62 -3.66
CA PHE A 243 23.72 23.32 -3.37
C PHE A 243 24.91 22.57 -3.98
N GLU A 244 25.60 23.19 -4.92
CA GLU A 244 26.85 22.70 -5.48
C GLU A 244 27.93 22.64 -4.38
N VAL A 245 28.90 21.73 -4.51
CA VAL A 245 29.92 21.51 -3.47
C VAL A 245 30.73 22.78 -3.13
N ASP A 246 30.97 23.66 -4.10
CA ASP A 246 31.68 24.93 -3.86
C ASP A 246 30.89 25.86 -2.93
N THR A 247 29.57 25.92 -3.11
CA THR A 247 28.66 26.68 -2.24
C THR A 247 28.59 26.06 -0.85
N GLN A 248 28.52 24.73 -0.78
CA GLN A 248 28.58 24.01 0.50
C GLN A 248 29.88 24.32 1.27
N ASN A 249 31.03 24.27 0.60
CA ASN A 249 32.34 24.56 1.19
C ASN A 249 32.41 25.96 1.81
N ASP A 250 31.90 26.97 1.10
CA ASP A 250 31.92 28.36 1.55
C ASP A 250 31.03 28.58 2.78
N VAL A 251 29.78 28.12 2.72
CA VAL A 251 28.81 28.22 3.82
C VAL A 251 29.29 27.50 5.08
N LEU A 252 29.91 26.32 4.97
CA LEU A 252 30.41 25.57 6.13
C LEU A 252 31.50 26.33 6.91
N VAL A 253 32.45 26.96 6.18
CA VAL A 253 33.54 27.75 6.80
C VAL A 253 33.01 29.04 7.43
N GLN A 254 32.09 29.73 6.74
CA GLN A 254 31.44 30.92 7.26
C GLN A 254 30.59 30.60 8.49
N LEU A 255 29.82 29.49 8.47
CA LEU A 255 28.99 29.05 9.58
C LEU A 255 29.81 28.81 10.84
N ARG A 256 30.98 28.17 10.74
CA ARG A 256 31.88 27.99 11.88
C ARG A 256 32.31 29.33 12.48
N THR A 257 32.72 30.26 11.62
CA THR A 257 33.17 31.61 12.02
C THR A 257 32.06 32.37 12.75
N GLN A 258 30.83 32.27 12.24
CA GLN A 258 29.67 32.96 12.81
C GLN A 258 29.24 32.37 14.15
N LEU A 259 29.19 31.03 14.27
CA LEU A 259 28.92 30.36 15.55
C LEU A 259 29.95 30.74 16.62
N ASP A 260 31.24 30.83 16.27
CA ASP A 260 32.30 31.23 17.20
C ASP A 260 32.12 32.66 17.70
N THR A 261 31.69 33.57 16.82
CA THR A 261 31.37 34.97 17.17
C THR A 261 30.21 35.07 18.15
N LEU A 262 29.27 34.12 18.10
CA LEU A 262 28.14 34.04 19.03
C LEU A 262 28.44 33.24 20.31
N GLY A 263 29.66 32.72 20.48
CA GLY A 263 30.02 31.90 21.64
C GLY A 263 29.40 30.50 21.62
N LEU A 264 29.18 29.96 20.41
CA LEU A 264 28.59 28.64 20.14
C LEU A 264 29.65 27.65 19.63
N GLN A 265 30.87 27.70 20.20
CA GLN A 265 31.95 26.76 19.88
C GLN A 265 31.59 25.30 20.20
N ASP A 266 30.61 25.10 21.09
CA ASP A 266 30.09 23.81 21.52
C ASP A 266 29.10 23.17 20.54
N VAL A 267 28.57 23.93 19.57
CA VAL A 267 27.70 23.43 18.50
C VAL A 267 28.55 22.97 17.33
N ALA A 268 28.55 21.68 17.03
CA ALA A 268 29.29 21.13 15.90
C ALA A 268 28.51 21.29 14.57
N ILE A 269 29.23 21.38 13.45
CA ILE A 269 28.60 21.45 12.12
C ILE A 269 28.58 20.05 11.49
N SER A 270 27.45 19.68 10.93
CA SER A 270 27.29 18.47 10.09
C SER A 270 27.47 18.83 8.62
N ALA A 271 27.82 17.87 7.78
CA ALA A 271 27.86 18.05 6.33
C ALA A 271 27.63 16.75 5.57
N SER A 272 27.48 16.88 4.24
CA SER A 272 27.30 15.77 3.30
C SER A 272 26.02 14.97 3.55
N ASP A 273 24.96 15.64 4.02
CA ASP A 273 23.62 15.07 4.31
C ASP A 273 22.88 14.68 3.01
N GLU A 274 23.46 13.75 2.26
CA GLU A 274 23.02 13.36 0.92
C GLU A 274 22.01 12.21 0.96
N ASN A 275 21.14 12.15 -0.05
CA ASN A 275 20.07 11.16 -0.21
C ASN A 275 20.54 9.69 -0.22
N SER A 276 21.84 9.43 -0.42
CA SER A 276 22.40 8.08 -0.36
C SER A 276 23.87 8.06 0.09
N PRO A 277 24.38 6.91 0.59
CA PRO A 277 25.79 6.75 0.92
C PRO A 277 26.73 6.93 -0.27
N SER A 278 26.29 6.57 -1.48
CA SER A 278 27.07 6.77 -2.71
C SER A 278 27.24 8.27 -3.02
N LEU A 279 26.18 9.05 -2.86
CA LEU A 279 26.24 10.49 -3.08
C LEU A 279 27.05 11.17 -1.96
N ALA A 280 26.87 10.76 -0.71
CA ALA A 280 27.67 11.26 0.42
C ALA A 280 29.16 10.97 0.24
N LEU A 281 29.53 9.78 -0.25
CA LEU A 281 30.92 9.46 -0.58
C LEU A 281 31.48 10.40 -1.65
N ALA A 282 30.70 10.68 -2.71
CA ALA A 282 31.13 11.56 -3.79
C ALA A 282 31.32 13.00 -3.30
N THR A 283 30.35 13.54 -2.57
CA THR A 283 30.40 14.89 -1.97
C THR A 283 31.57 15.01 -1.02
N LEU A 284 31.69 14.09 -0.06
CA LEU A 284 32.77 14.10 0.94
C LEU A 284 34.15 13.92 0.29
N THR A 285 34.28 13.13 -0.77
CA THR A 285 35.54 12.99 -1.52
C THR A 285 35.99 14.34 -2.06
N SER A 286 35.07 15.12 -2.63
CA SER A 286 35.36 16.48 -3.11
C SER A 286 35.73 17.41 -1.95
N MET A 287 34.91 17.46 -0.90
CA MET A 287 35.12 18.31 0.29
C MET A 287 36.42 18.01 1.03
N SER A 288 36.84 16.73 1.09
CA SER A 288 38.03 16.29 1.83
C SER A 288 39.34 16.90 1.33
N THR A 289 39.34 17.46 0.12
CA THR A 289 40.47 18.19 -0.44
C THR A 289 40.67 19.59 0.17
N ASN A 290 39.66 20.11 0.86
CA ASN A 290 39.67 21.41 1.52
C ASN A 290 39.83 21.27 3.04
N THR A 291 41.01 21.63 3.55
CA THR A 291 41.33 21.49 4.99
C THR A 291 40.49 22.42 5.87
N ASP A 292 40.11 23.60 5.39
CA ASP A 292 39.31 24.56 6.18
C ASP A 292 37.89 24.02 6.41
N VAL A 293 37.30 23.40 5.39
CA VAL A 293 36.00 22.72 5.47
C VAL A 293 36.07 21.54 6.45
N MET A 294 37.09 20.68 6.32
CA MET A 294 37.26 19.54 7.22
C MET A 294 37.53 19.95 8.67
N ASN A 295 38.06 21.14 8.92
CA ASN A 295 38.20 21.72 10.25
C ASN A 295 36.89 22.33 10.78
N ALA A 296 36.03 22.85 9.90
CA ALA A 296 34.75 23.46 10.27
C ALA A 296 33.72 22.41 10.73
N ILE A 297 33.70 21.23 10.09
CA ILE A 297 32.73 20.16 10.38
C ILE A 297 33.16 19.27 11.55
N GLY A 298 32.18 18.81 12.34
CA GLY A 298 32.37 17.84 13.43
C GLY A 298 31.78 16.46 13.14
N LYS A 299 30.85 16.36 12.17
CA LYS A 299 30.11 15.14 11.85
C LYS A 299 29.80 15.08 10.34
N VAL A 300 29.66 13.87 9.81
CA VAL A 300 29.15 13.58 8.48
C VAL A 300 27.77 12.92 8.62
N ASN A 301 26.82 13.37 7.82
CA ASN A 301 25.49 12.78 7.69
C ASN A 301 25.38 12.01 6.36
N THR A 302 24.37 11.15 6.23
CA THR A 302 23.93 10.53 4.98
C THR A 302 22.58 9.87 5.21
N HIS A 303 21.76 9.72 4.18
CA HIS A 303 20.48 9.01 4.25
C HIS A 303 20.67 7.52 3.91
N GLY A 304 19.88 6.65 4.52
CA GLY A 304 19.97 5.20 4.33
C GLY A 304 19.21 4.63 3.11
N TYR A 305 18.90 5.45 2.11
CA TYR A 305 18.19 5.05 0.87
C TYR A 305 18.88 5.49 -0.43
N ASP A 306 18.32 5.10 -1.57
CA ASP A 306 18.64 5.60 -2.92
C ASP A 306 17.31 5.97 -3.59
N GLY A 307 17.07 7.27 -3.73
CA GLY A 307 15.75 7.82 -4.02
C GLY A 307 14.78 7.52 -2.88
N LEU A 308 13.86 6.57 -3.10
CA LEU A 308 12.84 6.15 -2.14
C LEU A 308 12.98 4.68 -1.72
N SER A 309 14.03 4.00 -2.17
CA SER A 309 14.27 2.57 -1.87
C SER A 309 15.42 2.42 -0.87
N PRO A 310 15.38 1.44 0.06
CA PRO A 310 16.48 1.19 0.97
C PRO A 310 17.83 1.02 0.23
N TYR A 311 18.89 1.63 0.75
CA TYR A 311 20.18 1.60 0.06
C TYR A 311 20.78 0.19 0.11
N ARG A 312 21.17 -0.35 -1.04
CA ARG A 312 21.78 -1.69 -1.18
C ARG A 312 23.07 -1.66 -2.02
N GLY A 313 23.62 -0.47 -2.28
CA GLY A 313 24.86 -0.30 -3.03
C GLY A 313 26.12 -0.67 -2.23
N GLU A 314 27.27 -0.58 -2.90
CA GLU A 314 28.56 -1.04 -2.38
C GLU A 314 29.36 0.02 -1.60
N ASP A 315 28.90 1.27 -1.53
CA ASP A 315 29.70 2.40 -1.05
C ASP A 315 29.70 2.61 0.48
N ARG A 316 29.05 1.74 1.26
CA ARG A 316 29.05 1.80 2.74
C ARG A 316 30.47 1.77 3.34
N GLU A 317 31.25 0.76 2.98
CA GLU A 317 32.61 0.59 3.49
C GLU A 317 33.59 1.66 2.95
N PRO A 318 33.54 2.05 1.66
CA PRO A 318 34.27 3.22 1.18
C PRO A 318 33.96 4.52 1.94
N LEU A 319 32.67 4.82 2.18
CA LEU A 319 32.26 6.00 2.95
C LEU A 319 32.79 5.95 4.38
N LYS A 320 32.59 4.82 5.08
CA LYS A 320 33.15 4.57 6.41
C LYS A 320 34.66 4.80 6.46
N ALA A 321 35.40 4.26 5.49
CA ALA A 321 36.85 4.40 5.42
C ALA A 321 37.28 5.86 5.23
N LEU A 322 36.54 6.64 4.44
CA LEU A 322 36.82 8.07 4.24
C LEU A 322 36.51 8.90 5.49
N VAL A 323 35.37 8.63 6.15
CA VAL A 323 34.99 9.32 7.39
C VAL A 323 35.98 9.00 8.52
N ALA A 324 36.40 7.75 8.67
CA ALA A 324 37.38 7.33 9.67
C ALA A 324 38.74 8.04 9.51
N GLN A 325 39.19 8.30 8.27
CA GLN A 325 40.42 9.05 8.00
C GLN A 325 40.40 10.48 8.53
N SER A 326 39.20 11.08 8.63
CA SER A 326 39.01 12.45 9.12
C SER A 326 38.63 12.51 10.61
N SER A 327 38.58 11.37 11.30
CA SER A 327 38.21 11.25 12.72
C SER A 327 36.87 11.92 13.04
N LYS A 328 35.93 11.90 12.09
CA LYS A 328 34.56 12.41 12.26
C LYS A 328 33.61 11.28 12.63
N LYS A 329 32.45 11.66 13.17
CA LYS A 329 31.30 10.76 13.36
C LYS A 329 30.53 10.64 12.04
N LEU A 330 29.84 9.52 11.86
CA LEU A 330 28.95 9.27 10.72
C LEU A 330 27.57 8.90 11.24
N TRP A 331 26.53 9.59 10.81
CA TRP A 331 25.15 9.21 11.10
C TRP A 331 24.45 8.73 9.84
N ASP A 332 23.56 7.75 10.00
CA ASP A 332 22.38 7.69 9.13
C ASP A 332 21.38 8.71 9.68
N SER A 333 21.34 9.89 9.06
CA SER A 333 20.55 11.04 9.48
C SER A 333 19.11 10.96 9.00
N GLU A 334 18.78 10.03 8.11
CA GLU A 334 17.46 9.90 7.53
C GLU A 334 17.24 8.53 6.89
N TYR A 335 16.31 7.75 7.47
CA TYR A 335 15.82 6.53 6.87
C TYR A 335 14.30 6.45 6.87
N GLY A 336 13.71 6.00 5.77
CA GLY A 336 12.27 5.82 5.60
C GLY A 336 11.99 5.04 4.32
N GLU A 337 10.98 4.17 4.34
CA GLU A 337 10.68 3.28 3.22
C GLU A 337 9.26 2.68 3.32
N SER A 338 8.82 1.93 2.30
CA SER A 338 7.42 1.52 2.10
C SER A 338 7.04 0.08 2.56
N ASP A 339 7.94 -0.65 3.19
CA ASP A 339 7.71 -1.97 3.80
C ASP A 339 7.17 -1.82 5.23
N ALA A 340 5.86 -1.96 5.41
CA ALA A 340 5.23 -1.85 6.73
C ALA A 340 5.73 -2.88 7.76
N THR A 341 6.27 -4.02 7.30
CA THR A 341 6.67 -5.15 8.16
C THR A 341 7.88 -4.80 9.04
N GLY A 342 8.77 -3.93 8.54
CA GLY A 342 10.01 -3.53 9.21
C GLY A 342 11.19 -4.46 8.98
N LEU A 343 11.06 -5.51 8.16
CA LEU A 343 12.21 -6.36 7.81
C LEU A 343 13.26 -5.57 7.02
N SER A 344 12.83 -4.76 6.05
CA SER A 344 13.74 -3.92 5.27
C SER A 344 14.46 -2.87 6.14
N LEU A 345 13.76 -2.33 7.15
CA LEU A 345 14.32 -1.45 8.18
C LEU A 345 15.39 -2.17 9.00
N ALA A 346 15.10 -3.33 9.57
CA ALA A 346 16.03 -4.10 10.39
C ALA A 346 17.29 -4.52 9.61
N GLU A 347 17.14 -4.95 8.35
CA GLU A 347 18.27 -5.23 7.47
C GLU A 347 19.13 -4.00 7.23
N SER A 348 18.51 -2.84 7.01
CA SER A 348 19.25 -1.58 6.77
C SER A 348 20.00 -1.15 8.02
N ILE A 349 19.36 -1.13 9.20
CA ILE A 349 20.02 -0.86 10.49
C ILE A 349 21.25 -1.77 10.67
N GLY A 350 21.11 -3.08 10.41
CA GLY A 350 22.22 -4.02 10.51
C GLY A 350 23.37 -3.68 9.56
N LEU A 351 23.07 -3.39 8.29
CA LEU A 351 24.07 -3.02 7.28
C LEU A 351 24.73 -1.66 7.59
N ASP A 352 23.96 -0.67 7.99
CA ASP A 352 24.44 0.70 8.22
C ASP A 352 25.31 0.75 9.47
N ILE A 353 24.97 0.00 10.52
CA ILE A 353 25.84 -0.12 11.69
C ILE A 353 27.07 -0.96 11.34
N ASN A 354 26.90 -2.20 10.85
CA ASN A 354 28.02 -3.15 10.71
C ASN A 354 28.97 -2.78 9.57
N GLN A 355 28.45 -2.36 8.41
CA GLN A 355 29.24 -2.06 7.21
C GLN A 355 29.54 -0.57 7.06
N MET A 356 28.57 0.31 7.31
CA MET A 356 28.78 1.76 7.17
C MET A 356 29.35 2.39 8.44
N GLY A 357 29.24 1.73 9.60
CA GLY A 357 29.84 2.21 10.84
C GLY A 357 29.17 3.47 11.39
N VAL A 358 27.86 3.64 11.16
CA VAL A 358 27.12 4.79 11.69
C VAL A 358 27.08 4.76 13.22
N SER A 359 27.26 5.90 13.89
CA SER A 359 27.18 6.04 15.35
C SER A 359 25.80 6.45 15.86
N ALA A 360 24.89 6.82 14.96
CA ALA A 360 23.48 7.04 15.24
C ALA A 360 22.62 6.72 14.01
N PHE A 361 21.32 6.54 14.25
CA PHE A 361 20.33 6.27 13.21
C PHE A 361 19.05 7.08 13.47
N VAL A 362 18.62 7.86 12.49
CA VAL A 362 17.47 8.75 12.58
C VAL A 362 16.41 8.36 11.54
N TYR A 363 15.22 8.01 12.02
CA TYR A 363 14.09 7.69 11.15
C TYR A 363 13.42 8.98 10.63
N TRP A 364 13.24 9.10 9.31
CA TRP A 364 12.81 10.33 8.64
C TRP A 364 11.59 10.97 9.31
N GLN A 365 10.43 10.31 9.27
CA GLN A 365 9.22 10.79 9.93
C GLN A 365 8.62 9.66 10.76
N ALA A 366 8.65 9.78 12.08
CA ALA A 366 8.01 8.78 12.95
C ALA A 366 6.50 8.69 12.69
N LEU A 367 5.86 9.78 12.30
CA LEU A 367 4.45 9.87 11.93
C LEU A 367 4.33 10.24 10.45
N ASP A 368 3.81 9.33 9.62
CA ASP A 368 3.51 9.57 8.21
C ASP A 368 2.45 8.55 7.72
N SER A 369 1.92 8.77 6.53
CA SER A 369 0.88 7.96 5.92
C SER A 369 1.44 6.68 5.29
N GLY A 370 0.62 5.63 5.29
CA GLY A 370 1.02 4.35 4.75
C GLY A 370 2.23 3.78 5.48
N ALA A 371 3.04 3.00 4.77
CA ALA A 371 4.17 2.32 5.37
C ALA A 371 5.37 3.23 5.68
N TRP A 372 5.34 4.51 5.30
CA TRP A 372 6.46 5.44 5.53
C TRP A 372 6.65 5.80 7.00
N GLY A 373 5.56 5.99 7.75
CA GLY A 373 5.62 6.28 9.18
C GLY A 373 5.89 5.04 10.02
N LEU A 374 6.52 5.19 11.18
CA LEU A 374 6.47 4.15 12.21
C LEU A 374 5.03 4.05 12.75
N ILE A 375 4.38 5.20 12.94
CA ILE A 375 2.97 5.34 13.29
C ILE A 375 2.22 5.90 12.08
N GLN A 376 1.11 5.26 11.70
CA GLN A 376 0.24 5.76 10.63
C GLN A 376 -0.31 7.13 11.03
N SER A 377 -0.17 8.11 10.15
CA SER A 377 -0.79 9.41 10.33
C SER A 377 -1.06 10.10 9.00
N ASN A 378 -1.96 11.07 9.01
CA ASN A 378 -2.12 12.01 7.92
C ASN A 378 -2.14 13.41 8.54
N PRO A 379 -1.00 14.11 8.57
CA PRO A 379 -0.95 15.46 9.12
C PRO A 379 -1.91 16.44 8.41
N GLY A 380 -2.24 16.20 7.13
CA GLY A 380 -3.12 17.07 6.35
C GLY A 380 -4.58 17.14 6.86
N ASP A 381 -5.08 16.11 7.51
CA ASP A 381 -6.41 16.08 8.15
C ASP A 381 -6.34 15.83 9.67
N SER A 382 -5.12 15.87 10.24
CA SER A 382 -4.83 15.62 11.67
C SER A 382 -5.21 14.20 12.14
N TRP A 383 -5.24 13.22 11.25
CA TRP A 383 -5.51 11.82 11.59
C TRP A 383 -4.26 11.10 12.12
N ILE A 384 -4.47 10.22 13.11
CA ILE A 384 -3.48 9.25 13.61
C ILE A 384 -4.15 7.87 13.61
N GLY A 385 -3.45 6.88 13.08
CA GLY A 385 -3.87 5.49 12.99
C GLY A 385 -3.05 4.55 13.87
N THR A 386 -3.12 3.27 13.57
CA THR A 386 -2.36 2.23 14.27
C THR A 386 -0.88 2.26 13.88
N PRO A 387 0.04 1.89 14.77
CA PRO A 387 1.44 1.73 14.41
C PRO A 387 1.65 0.63 13.37
N ASN A 388 2.59 0.83 12.45
CA ASN A 388 3.04 -0.23 11.55
C ASN A 388 3.87 -1.25 12.34
N PRO A 389 3.92 -2.55 11.93
CA PRO A 389 4.81 -3.54 12.56
C PRO A 389 6.27 -3.07 12.70
N LYS A 390 6.77 -2.28 11.75
CA LYS A 390 8.10 -1.64 11.82
C LYS A 390 8.34 -0.77 13.07
N TYR A 391 7.30 -0.25 13.70
CA TYR A 391 7.40 0.44 15.00
C TYR A 391 7.99 -0.50 16.06
N TYR A 392 7.45 -1.72 16.15
CA TYR A 392 7.90 -2.72 17.11
C TYR A 392 9.27 -3.29 16.74
N VAL A 393 9.62 -3.32 15.45
CA VAL A 393 10.98 -3.63 15.01
C VAL A 393 11.94 -2.55 15.51
N MET A 394 11.61 -1.27 15.30
CA MET A 394 12.42 -0.15 15.82
C MET A 394 12.55 -0.20 17.34
N ALA A 395 11.53 -0.66 18.07
CA ALA A 395 11.57 -0.84 19.52
C ALA A 395 12.62 -1.87 19.97
N GLN A 396 12.88 -2.94 19.18
CA GLN A 396 13.92 -3.94 19.48
C GLN A 396 15.32 -3.32 19.53
N TYR A 397 15.57 -2.31 18.70
CA TYR A 397 16.84 -1.60 18.65
C TYR A 397 16.87 -0.46 19.67
N SER A 398 15.93 0.48 19.54
CA SER A 398 15.95 1.76 20.26
C SER A 398 15.86 1.61 21.77
N ARG A 399 15.04 0.70 22.28
CA ARG A 399 14.87 0.51 23.73
C ARG A 399 16.05 -0.21 24.39
N HIS A 400 16.80 -1.01 23.64
CA HIS A 400 17.80 -1.92 24.21
C HIS A 400 19.24 -1.45 23.92
N ILE A 401 19.51 -0.85 22.76
CA ILE A 401 20.80 -0.27 22.41
C ILE A 401 20.77 1.21 22.80
N ARG A 402 21.33 1.54 23.96
CA ARG A 402 21.24 2.89 24.55
C ARG A 402 22.52 3.70 24.31
N PRO A 403 22.44 5.05 24.37
CA PRO A 403 23.61 5.90 24.28
C PRO A 403 24.72 5.48 25.24
N GLY A 404 25.97 5.54 24.76
CA GLY A 404 27.16 5.16 25.53
C GLY A 404 27.53 3.67 25.48
N MET A 405 26.67 2.79 24.97
CA MET A 405 27.03 1.39 24.73
C MET A 405 28.07 1.27 23.60
N ALA A 406 29.06 0.40 23.75
CA ALA A 406 30.01 0.10 22.68
C ALA A 406 29.39 -0.89 21.68
N ILE A 407 29.50 -0.64 20.38
CA ILE A 407 29.10 -1.62 19.36
C ILE A 407 30.27 -2.54 19.07
N LEU A 408 30.06 -3.83 19.25
CA LEU A 408 31.08 -4.86 19.04
C LEU A 408 31.02 -5.41 17.61
N SER A 409 32.16 -5.82 17.08
CA SER A 409 32.20 -6.48 15.78
C SER A 409 31.63 -7.90 15.84
N THR A 410 30.90 -8.25 14.79
CA THR A 410 30.34 -9.59 14.55
C THR A 410 30.62 -10.04 13.11
N ASP A 411 30.62 -11.34 12.87
CA ASP A 411 30.69 -11.94 11.53
C ASP A 411 29.33 -12.03 10.82
N ASP A 412 28.23 -11.67 11.49
CA ASP A 412 26.89 -11.65 10.93
C ASP A 412 26.35 -10.22 10.81
N VAL A 413 26.25 -9.73 9.58
CA VAL A 413 25.77 -8.36 9.28
C VAL A 413 24.30 -8.13 9.69
N LYS A 414 23.53 -9.19 9.92
CA LYS A 414 22.14 -9.14 10.39
C LYS A 414 22.01 -8.96 11.90
N THR A 415 23.13 -9.05 12.62
CA THR A 415 23.16 -8.96 14.07
C THR A 415 23.86 -7.67 14.50
N VAL A 416 23.24 -6.91 15.39
CA VAL A 416 23.87 -5.75 16.06
C VAL A 416 24.17 -6.15 17.50
N MET A 417 25.41 -5.93 17.93
CA MET A 417 25.88 -6.28 19.27
C MET A 417 26.32 -5.04 20.03
N ALA A 418 25.61 -4.70 21.11
CA ALA A 418 25.92 -3.55 21.95
C ALA A 418 26.31 -4.00 23.36
N TYR A 419 27.36 -3.41 23.92
CA TYR A 419 27.88 -3.77 25.23
C TYR A 419 27.97 -2.55 26.14
N ASP A 420 27.28 -2.63 27.27
CA ASP A 420 27.41 -1.69 28.38
C ASP A 420 28.42 -2.24 29.39
N ALA A 421 29.61 -1.66 29.42
CA ALA A 421 30.67 -2.07 30.33
C ALA A 421 30.35 -1.75 31.81
N ALA A 422 29.56 -0.71 32.08
CA ALA A 422 29.20 -0.30 33.44
C ALA A 422 28.12 -1.23 34.02
N ALA A 423 27.08 -1.51 33.25
CA ALA A 423 26.03 -2.47 33.62
C ALA A 423 26.46 -3.93 33.47
N LYS A 424 27.55 -4.19 32.72
CA LYS A 424 27.99 -5.52 32.28
C LYS A 424 26.89 -6.24 31.51
N LEU A 425 26.20 -5.49 30.64
CA LEU A 425 25.07 -5.95 29.84
C LEU A 425 25.51 -6.09 28.37
N LEU A 426 25.23 -7.25 27.78
CA LEU A 426 25.35 -7.47 26.34
C LEU A 426 23.94 -7.52 25.74
N VAL A 427 23.70 -6.70 24.72
CA VAL A 427 22.46 -6.65 23.94
C VAL A 427 22.76 -7.20 22.55
N LEU A 428 21.90 -8.10 22.09
CA LEU A 428 21.97 -8.74 20.79
C LEU A 428 20.63 -8.51 20.10
N VAL A 429 20.65 -7.90 18.91
CA VAL A 429 19.46 -7.75 18.07
C VAL A 429 19.76 -8.37 16.72
N THR A 430 19.02 -9.40 16.32
CA THR A 430 19.25 -10.14 15.08
C THR A 430 17.96 -10.20 14.28
N VAL A 431 18.06 -9.92 12.98
CA VAL A 431 16.94 -10.07 12.04
C VAL A 431 17.01 -11.41 11.32
N ASN A 432 15.88 -12.12 11.28
CA ASN A 432 15.68 -13.27 10.41
C ASN A 432 14.68 -12.91 9.31
N THR A 433 15.14 -12.84 8.06
CA THR A 433 14.32 -12.55 6.88
C THR A 433 13.94 -13.79 6.08
N GLY A 434 14.33 -14.99 6.55
CA GLY A 434 14.01 -16.27 5.92
C GLY A 434 13.14 -17.16 6.79
N ASP A 435 13.16 -18.47 6.51
CA ASP A 435 12.47 -19.48 7.32
C ASP A 435 12.94 -19.46 8.79
N ALA A 436 12.17 -20.08 9.69
CA ALA A 436 12.54 -20.19 11.09
C ALA A 436 13.95 -20.82 11.26
N GLN A 437 14.81 -20.15 12.03
CA GLN A 437 16.22 -20.51 12.20
C GLN A 437 16.60 -20.62 13.68
N THR A 438 17.47 -21.59 13.99
CA THR A 438 18.20 -21.70 15.24
C THR A 438 19.58 -21.06 15.09
N ILE A 439 19.81 -19.97 15.82
CA ILE A 439 21.06 -19.19 15.76
C ILE A 439 21.85 -19.36 17.06
N THR A 440 23.06 -19.89 16.98
CA THR A 440 23.95 -19.92 18.16
C THR A 440 24.77 -18.65 18.23
N PHE A 441 24.85 -18.04 19.41
CA PHE A 441 25.75 -16.92 19.66
C PHE A 441 26.96 -17.43 20.46
N ASP A 442 28.12 -17.43 19.81
CA ASP A 442 29.37 -17.79 20.47
C ASP A 442 29.91 -16.61 21.28
N LEU A 443 29.77 -16.72 22.60
CA LEU A 443 30.19 -15.73 23.59
C LEU A 443 31.52 -16.13 24.27
N ALA A 444 32.26 -17.10 23.74
CA ALA A 444 33.50 -17.60 24.35
C ALA A 444 34.61 -16.53 24.46
N SER A 445 34.49 -15.44 23.70
CA SER A 445 35.41 -14.29 23.79
C SER A 445 35.23 -13.46 25.07
N PHE A 446 34.12 -13.62 25.80
CA PHE A 446 33.87 -12.97 27.08
C PHE A 446 34.44 -13.78 28.25
N THR A 447 35.08 -13.11 29.21
CA THR A 447 35.70 -13.78 30.38
C THR A 447 34.68 -14.50 31.27
N ARG A 448 33.44 -13.99 31.33
CA ARG A 448 32.32 -14.59 32.06
C ARG A 448 31.00 -14.12 31.48
N VAL A 449 30.12 -15.07 31.20
CA VAL A 449 28.71 -14.83 30.85
C VAL A 449 27.83 -15.49 31.91
N ALA A 450 26.76 -14.82 32.33
CA ALA A 450 25.80 -15.35 33.30
C ALA A 450 24.40 -14.78 33.02
N GLY A 451 23.37 -15.60 33.25
CA GLY A 451 21.97 -15.19 33.09
C GLY A 451 21.38 -14.47 34.32
N PRO A 452 20.10 -14.08 34.27
CA PRO A 452 19.11 -14.47 33.25
C PRO A 452 19.24 -13.71 31.92
N ILE A 453 18.83 -14.33 30.82
CA ILE A 453 18.65 -13.66 29.53
C ILE A 453 17.18 -13.26 29.43
N THR A 454 16.94 -12.00 29.06
CA THR A 454 15.60 -11.52 28.72
C THR A 454 15.54 -11.39 27.20
N ALA A 455 14.54 -12.00 26.58
CA ALA A 455 14.34 -11.99 25.14
C ALA A 455 12.99 -11.38 24.78
N TRP A 456 12.98 -10.66 23.66
CA TRP A 456 11.79 -10.11 23.00
C TRP A 456 11.79 -10.59 21.55
N THR A 457 10.62 -10.68 20.93
CA THR A 457 10.50 -11.09 19.52
C THR A 457 9.40 -10.28 18.86
N THR A 458 9.70 -9.68 17.71
CA THR A 458 8.69 -9.02 16.88
C THR A 458 8.41 -9.92 15.69
N GLU A 459 7.19 -10.44 15.60
CA GLU A 459 6.70 -11.13 14.41
C GLU A 459 6.15 -10.12 13.41
N THR A 460 6.66 -10.14 12.18
CA THR A 460 6.38 -9.11 11.17
C THR A 460 5.33 -9.54 10.13
N SER A 461 4.81 -10.76 10.22
CA SER A 461 3.90 -11.41 9.25
C SER A 461 2.39 -11.29 9.55
N GLY A 462 1.98 -10.79 10.71
CA GLY A 462 0.58 -10.74 11.15
C GLY A 462 -0.11 -9.38 10.95
N SER A 463 -1.44 -9.37 10.79
CA SER A 463 -2.31 -8.19 10.95
C SER A 463 -2.59 -7.84 12.42
N GLU A 464 -2.14 -8.71 13.35
CA GLU A 464 -2.22 -8.52 14.80
C GLU A 464 -0.83 -8.25 15.38
N ALA A 465 -0.21 -7.13 15.01
CA ALA A 465 0.86 -6.55 15.83
C ALA A 465 0.27 -5.90 17.11
N GLU A 466 -0.73 -6.52 17.74
CA GLU A 466 -1.33 -6.09 19.01
C GLU A 466 -0.87 -7.00 20.15
N ASP A 467 -0.22 -6.37 21.14
CA ASP A 467 0.03 -6.74 22.54
C ASP A 467 0.62 -8.12 22.92
N SER A 468 0.51 -9.17 22.12
CA SER A 468 0.92 -10.52 22.54
C SER A 468 2.40 -10.85 22.35
N ASN A 469 3.12 -10.10 21.50
CA ASN A 469 4.50 -10.40 21.09
C ASN A 469 5.59 -9.54 21.76
N TRP A 470 5.25 -8.42 22.41
CA TRP A 470 6.22 -7.62 23.19
C TRP A 470 6.23 -8.00 24.68
N ILE A 471 6.17 -9.31 24.98
CA ILE A 471 6.24 -9.81 26.36
C ILE A 471 7.65 -10.41 26.59
N PRO A 472 8.38 -9.98 27.64
CA PRO A 472 9.70 -10.54 27.93
C PRO A 472 9.61 -12.02 28.31
N HIS A 473 10.42 -12.86 27.69
CA HIS A 473 10.61 -14.26 28.09
C HIS A 473 11.97 -14.43 28.79
N ILE A 474 12.00 -15.24 29.86
CA ILE A 474 13.23 -15.56 30.60
C ILE A 474 13.82 -16.87 30.07
N ILE A 475 15.06 -16.82 29.59
CA ILE A 475 15.83 -18.01 29.21
C ILE A 475 16.88 -18.28 30.30
N GLU A 476 16.84 -19.47 30.91
CA GLU A 476 17.79 -19.89 31.94
C GLU A 476 19.10 -20.40 31.33
N PHE A 477 20.24 -19.98 31.90
CA PHE A 477 21.57 -20.39 31.48
C PHE A 477 21.88 -21.80 32.00
N ASP A 478 22.17 -22.77 31.11
CA ASP A 478 22.75 -24.04 31.55
C ASP A 478 24.18 -23.75 32.02
N GLY A 479 24.47 -23.99 33.30
CA GLY A 479 25.71 -23.56 33.94
C GLY A 479 26.95 -24.37 33.55
N THR A 480 27.05 -24.95 32.35
CA THR A 480 28.14 -25.87 31.99
C THR A 480 28.88 -25.60 30.68
N SER A 481 28.48 -24.64 29.84
CA SER A 481 29.21 -24.31 28.60
C SER A 481 29.38 -22.79 28.37
N SER A 482 30.50 -22.41 27.72
CA SER A 482 30.79 -21.02 27.29
C SER A 482 30.12 -20.65 25.95
N THR A 483 29.18 -21.48 25.49
CA THR A 483 28.44 -21.35 24.24
C THR A 483 26.97 -21.12 24.56
N LEU A 484 26.39 -20.04 24.05
CA LEU A 484 24.96 -19.81 24.17
C LEU A 484 24.28 -20.28 22.88
N ALA A 485 23.74 -21.50 22.89
CA ALA A 485 22.76 -21.88 21.88
C ALA A 485 21.47 -21.12 22.18
N CYS A 486 21.26 -19.97 21.54
CA CYS A 486 19.95 -19.33 21.55
C CYS A 486 19.09 -20.12 20.58
N VAL A 487 18.42 -21.13 21.10
CA VAL A 487 17.41 -21.78 20.30
C VAL A 487 16.25 -20.82 20.20
N LEU A 488 15.98 -20.30 19.00
CA LEU A 488 14.66 -19.80 18.64
C LEU A 488 13.73 -21.03 18.53
N LEU A 489 13.62 -21.79 19.63
CA LEU A 489 12.70 -22.91 19.75
C LEU A 489 11.35 -22.29 20.07
N MET A 490 10.57 -22.09 19.03
CA MET A 490 9.18 -22.51 19.11
C MET A 490 9.15 -24.04 19.32
N THR A 491 9.45 -24.52 20.52
CA THR A 491 9.01 -25.86 20.94
C THR A 491 8.03 -25.76 22.07
N GLN A 492 6.76 -25.91 21.71
CA GLN A 492 5.91 -26.86 22.40
C GLN A 492 5.92 -28.18 21.60
N PRO A 493 5.74 -29.33 22.28
CA PRO A 493 5.99 -30.66 21.74
C PRO A 493 5.05 -31.01 20.58
N SER A 494 5.45 -32.03 19.82
CA SER A 494 4.73 -32.67 18.72
C SER A 494 3.28 -33.08 19.07
N HIS A 495 2.41 -32.10 19.10
CA HIS A 495 1.10 -32.13 18.49
C HIS A 495 1.24 -31.25 17.25
N VAL A 496 0.76 -31.67 16.10
CA VAL A 496 0.91 -30.90 14.86
C VAL A 496 -0.05 -29.71 14.94
N ILE A 497 0.33 -28.64 15.64
CA ILE A 497 -0.43 -27.39 15.76
C ILE A 497 -0.32 -26.67 14.41
N ALA A 498 -1.42 -26.14 13.89
CA ALA A 498 -1.39 -25.27 12.72
C ALA A 498 -0.76 -23.91 13.03
N ASP A 499 -0.22 -23.26 12.02
CA ASP A 499 0.42 -21.94 12.15
C ASP A 499 -0.60 -20.89 12.60
N TYR A 500 -1.85 -21.00 12.14
CA TYR A 500 -3.01 -20.32 12.70
C TYR A 500 -4.30 -21.12 12.48
N THR A 501 -5.37 -20.69 13.14
CA THR A 501 -6.70 -21.30 13.02
C THR A 501 -7.68 -20.30 12.43
N VAL A 502 -8.42 -20.73 11.40
CA VAL A 502 -9.58 -20.01 10.86
C VAL A 502 -10.83 -20.61 11.52
N LYS A 503 -11.58 -19.79 12.25
CA LYS A 503 -12.82 -20.19 12.91
C LYS A 503 -14.02 -19.73 12.09
N ALA A 504 -14.87 -20.68 11.75
CA ALA A 504 -16.17 -20.37 11.15
C ALA A 504 -17.12 -19.81 12.22
N ASP A 505 -17.85 -18.75 11.87
CA ASP A 505 -19.01 -18.29 12.63
C ASP A 505 -20.30 -18.60 11.85
N SER A 506 -20.83 -19.81 12.07
CA SER A 506 -22.07 -20.26 11.44
C SER A 506 -23.32 -19.45 11.87
N ALA A 507 -23.23 -18.65 12.92
CA ALA A 507 -24.34 -17.84 13.42
C ALA A 507 -24.45 -16.49 12.72
N THR A 508 -23.37 -16.03 12.06
CA THR A 508 -23.32 -14.73 11.38
C THR A 508 -23.28 -14.91 9.87
N THR A 509 -24.37 -14.53 9.20
CA THR A 509 -24.44 -14.46 7.74
C THR A 509 -24.06 -13.06 7.27
N LEU A 510 -23.01 -12.96 6.46
CA LEU A 510 -22.56 -11.72 5.82
C LEU A 510 -23.44 -11.36 4.63
N LEU A 511 -23.85 -12.37 3.86
CA LEU A 511 -24.71 -12.23 2.69
C LEU A 511 -25.64 -13.46 2.59
N ASP A 512 -26.94 -13.22 2.47
CA ASP A 512 -27.93 -14.31 2.43
C ASP A 512 -27.86 -15.16 1.16
N SER A 513 -27.45 -14.57 0.04
CA SER A 513 -27.38 -15.22 -1.26
C SER A 513 -26.33 -14.56 -2.16
N TRP A 514 -25.30 -15.31 -2.51
CA TRP A 514 -24.34 -14.97 -3.55
C TRP A 514 -25.03 -14.92 -4.92
N GLU A 515 -24.85 -13.83 -5.67
CA GLU A 515 -25.41 -13.68 -7.01
C GLU A 515 -24.51 -14.30 -8.08
N GLY A 516 -23.19 -14.21 -7.94
CA GLY A 516 -22.30 -14.94 -8.85
C GLY A 516 -20.99 -14.27 -9.24
N TRP A 517 -20.44 -14.81 -10.31
CA TRP A 517 -19.15 -14.42 -10.89
C TRP A 517 -19.35 -14.06 -12.36
N GLY A 518 -18.68 -13.02 -12.83
CA GLY A 518 -18.86 -12.57 -14.20
C GLY A 518 -17.63 -12.02 -14.90
N THR A 519 -17.86 -11.64 -16.15
CA THR A 519 -16.93 -10.80 -16.90
C THR A 519 -17.66 -9.79 -17.78
N SER A 520 -16.97 -8.70 -18.15
CA SER A 520 -17.45 -7.79 -19.19
C SER A 520 -17.19 -8.36 -20.58
N LEU A 521 -18.11 -8.10 -21.51
CA LEU A 521 -17.89 -8.35 -22.95
C LEU A 521 -17.08 -7.22 -23.61
N ALA A 522 -16.95 -6.08 -22.93
CA ALA A 522 -16.04 -5.01 -23.34
C ALA A 522 -14.59 -5.51 -23.24
N TRP A 523 -13.74 -5.40 -24.25
CA TRP A 523 -14.10 -5.30 -25.67
C TRP A 523 -13.71 -6.54 -26.47
N TRP A 524 -13.13 -7.52 -25.81
CA TRP A 524 -12.67 -8.75 -26.43
C TRP A 524 -13.79 -9.47 -27.21
N ALA A 525 -15.04 -9.39 -26.77
CA ALA A 525 -16.15 -10.03 -27.47
C ALA A 525 -16.46 -9.36 -28.81
N ASN A 526 -16.07 -8.11 -29.04
CA ASN A 526 -16.15 -7.49 -30.35
C ASN A 526 -15.18 -8.15 -31.36
N ALA A 527 -14.04 -8.66 -30.88
CA ALA A 527 -13.07 -9.39 -31.70
C ALA A 527 -13.38 -10.89 -31.82
N PHE A 528 -13.83 -11.52 -30.73
CA PHE A 528 -13.93 -12.97 -30.58
C PHE A 528 -15.35 -13.51 -30.38
N GLY A 529 -16.38 -12.67 -30.49
CA GLY A 529 -17.70 -13.02 -29.98
C GLY A 529 -18.45 -14.16 -30.67
N ASN A 530 -17.95 -14.65 -31.80
CA ASN A 530 -18.48 -15.84 -32.50
C ASN A 530 -17.83 -17.17 -32.07
N ARG A 531 -16.96 -17.16 -31.05
CA ARG A 531 -16.18 -18.33 -30.59
C ARG A 531 -16.91 -19.07 -29.45
N ALA A 532 -17.51 -20.21 -29.79
CA ALA A 532 -18.24 -21.06 -28.84
C ALA A 532 -17.33 -21.75 -27.81
N ASP A 533 -16.07 -22.02 -28.15
CA ASP A 533 -15.07 -22.60 -27.26
C ASP A 533 -14.62 -21.63 -26.16
N ILE A 534 -14.54 -20.33 -26.44
CA ILE A 534 -14.33 -19.28 -25.42
C ILE A 534 -15.57 -19.19 -24.52
N ALA A 535 -16.77 -19.20 -25.09
CA ALA A 535 -17.99 -19.22 -24.29
C ALA A 535 -18.06 -20.48 -23.38
N ASP A 536 -17.60 -21.63 -23.88
CA ASP A 536 -17.51 -22.86 -23.09
C ASP A 536 -16.52 -22.74 -21.91
N SER A 537 -15.35 -22.13 -22.12
CA SER A 537 -14.35 -21.99 -21.05
C SER A 537 -14.77 -21.00 -19.98
N LEU A 538 -15.52 -19.95 -20.31
CA LEU A 538 -15.95 -18.94 -19.33
C LEU A 538 -17.25 -19.31 -18.61
N PHE A 539 -18.25 -19.82 -19.34
CA PHE A 539 -19.65 -19.85 -18.87
C PHE A 539 -20.23 -21.24 -18.63
N THR A 540 -19.41 -22.30 -18.67
CA THR A 540 -19.86 -23.66 -18.32
C THR A 540 -19.09 -24.19 -17.12
N LEU A 541 -19.54 -25.31 -16.55
CA LEU A 541 -18.80 -26.04 -15.50
C LEU A 541 -18.01 -27.24 -16.03
N LYS A 542 -17.78 -27.35 -17.36
CA LYS A 542 -17.01 -28.45 -17.95
C LYS A 542 -15.64 -28.61 -17.27
N GLU A 543 -15.29 -29.84 -16.90
CA GLU A 543 -14.01 -30.17 -16.26
C GLU A 543 -12.79 -29.83 -17.12
N SER A 544 -12.94 -29.85 -18.44
CA SER A 544 -11.88 -29.51 -19.38
C SER A 544 -12.47 -28.96 -20.68
N VAL A 545 -11.95 -27.83 -21.14
CA VAL A 545 -12.29 -27.16 -22.40
C VAL A 545 -11.02 -26.90 -23.19
N THR A 546 -11.00 -27.38 -24.43
CA THR A 546 -9.98 -27.00 -25.41
C THR A 546 -10.39 -25.69 -26.06
N VAL A 547 -9.70 -24.61 -25.75
CA VAL A 547 -9.85 -23.33 -26.44
C VAL A 547 -8.85 -23.30 -27.59
N GLU A 548 -9.31 -23.08 -28.82
CA GLU A 548 -8.44 -23.06 -30.00
C GLU A 548 -7.39 -21.94 -29.85
N GLY A 549 -6.12 -22.30 -29.94
CA GLY A 549 -4.98 -21.41 -29.73
C GLY A 549 -4.42 -21.40 -28.31
N VAL A 550 -5.06 -22.11 -27.36
CA VAL A 550 -4.67 -22.17 -25.94
C VAL A 550 -4.29 -23.60 -25.55
N ALA A 551 -3.13 -23.75 -24.91
CA ALA A 551 -2.69 -25.03 -24.35
C ALA A 551 -2.08 -24.83 -22.94
N PRO A 552 -2.27 -25.78 -22.01
CA PRO A 552 -3.14 -26.97 -22.12
C PRO A 552 -4.63 -26.59 -22.08
N ALA A 553 -5.51 -27.60 -22.22
CA ALA A 553 -6.94 -27.41 -21.97
C ALA A 553 -7.19 -26.93 -20.53
N VAL A 554 -8.21 -26.09 -20.34
CA VAL A 554 -8.48 -25.41 -19.07
C VAL A 554 -9.79 -25.90 -18.44
N PRO A 555 -9.93 -25.91 -17.10
CA PRO A 555 -11.24 -26.10 -16.48
C PRO A 555 -12.13 -24.89 -16.80
N ALA A 556 -13.41 -25.10 -17.10
CA ALA A 556 -14.30 -23.98 -17.37
C ALA A 556 -14.63 -23.21 -16.07
N LEU A 557 -14.78 -21.89 -16.12
CA LEU A 557 -14.94 -21.05 -14.92
C LEU A 557 -16.36 -21.06 -14.34
N GLY A 558 -17.37 -21.39 -15.15
CA GLY A 558 -18.76 -21.41 -14.71
C GLY A 558 -19.31 -20.04 -14.31
N MET A 559 -18.77 -18.95 -14.87
CA MET A 559 -19.32 -17.61 -14.67
C MET A 559 -20.78 -17.57 -15.09
N ASN A 560 -21.63 -16.95 -14.28
CA ASN A 560 -23.07 -16.86 -14.51
C ASN A 560 -23.53 -15.41 -14.75
N ILE A 561 -22.62 -14.45 -14.66
CA ILE A 561 -22.89 -13.03 -14.90
C ILE A 561 -22.16 -12.56 -16.17
N VAL A 562 -22.84 -11.78 -17.00
CA VAL A 562 -22.24 -11.06 -18.13
C VAL A 562 -22.59 -9.58 -18.08
N ARG A 563 -21.59 -8.70 -18.17
CA ARG A 563 -21.79 -7.25 -18.41
C ARG A 563 -21.67 -6.97 -19.91
N TYR A 564 -22.76 -6.54 -20.55
CA TYR A 564 -22.85 -6.22 -21.97
C TYR A 564 -22.71 -4.70 -22.21
N ASN A 565 -21.67 -4.28 -22.93
CA ASN A 565 -21.43 -2.87 -23.23
C ASN A 565 -22.30 -2.39 -24.39
N VAL A 566 -23.23 -1.48 -24.09
CA VAL A 566 -24.08 -0.77 -25.05
C VAL A 566 -23.30 0.40 -25.65
N GLY A 567 -22.86 0.22 -26.90
CA GLY A 567 -21.94 1.14 -27.57
C GLY A 567 -22.46 2.54 -27.82
N GLY A 568 -21.53 3.49 -27.84
CA GLY A 568 -21.77 4.90 -28.18
C GLY A 568 -21.19 5.31 -29.54
N SER A 569 -20.24 4.56 -30.09
CA SER A 569 -19.47 4.97 -31.27
C SER A 569 -20.22 4.74 -32.58
N GLY A 570 -19.91 5.45 -33.66
CA GLY A 570 -20.55 5.24 -34.95
C GLY A 570 -19.88 5.95 -36.11
N ASN A 571 -19.81 5.28 -37.27
CA ASN A 571 -19.19 5.81 -38.49
C ASN A 571 -20.18 6.56 -39.41
N ASN A 572 -21.39 6.82 -38.93
CA ASN A 572 -22.41 7.51 -39.70
C ASN A 572 -22.14 9.02 -39.75
N VAL A 573 -22.62 9.66 -40.82
CA VAL A 573 -22.65 11.11 -40.97
C VAL A 573 -24.10 11.57 -40.89
N ILE A 574 -24.36 12.63 -40.14
CA ILE A 574 -25.68 13.25 -39.96
C ILE A 574 -25.70 14.53 -40.79
N ASP A 575 -26.70 14.69 -41.66
CA ASP A 575 -26.95 15.95 -42.35
C ASP A 575 -27.84 16.84 -41.46
N ASP A 576 -27.26 17.90 -40.91
CA ASP A 576 -27.95 18.91 -40.13
C ASP A 576 -28.19 20.18 -40.97
N GLY A 577 -29.26 20.15 -41.76
CA GLY A 577 -29.67 21.32 -42.55
C GLY A 577 -28.65 21.74 -43.62
N GLY A 578 -27.92 20.79 -44.20
CA GLY A 578 -26.85 21.01 -45.18
C GLY A 578 -25.44 20.96 -44.58
N THR A 579 -25.31 20.74 -43.28
CA THR A 579 -24.02 20.59 -42.58
C THR A 579 -23.79 19.13 -42.23
N GLU A 580 -22.73 18.52 -42.74
CA GLU A 580 -22.33 17.17 -42.37
C GLU A 580 -21.67 17.15 -40.99
N VAL A 581 -22.29 16.43 -40.05
CA VAL A 581 -21.79 16.20 -38.69
C VAL A 581 -21.39 14.74 -38.58
N ALA A 582 -20.16 14.47 -38.14
CA ALA A 582 -19.63 13.13 -37.94
C ALA A 582 -19.00 12.99 -36.55
N MET A 583 -18.83 11.76 -36.10
CA MET A 583 -18.10 11.46 -34.87
C MET A 583 -16.66 11.97 -34.95
N SER A 584 -16.22 12.63 -33.88
CA SER A 584 -14.81 12.94 -33.60
C SER A 584 -14.09 11.64 -33.23
N VAL A 585 -13.52 10.95 -34.22
CA VAL A 585 -12.80 9.69 -34.01
C VAL A 585 -11.43 9.94 -33.38
N SER A 586 -11.18 9.31 -32.23
CA SER A 586 -9.86 9.38 -31.58
C SER A 586 -8.82 8.60 -32.38
N LYS A 587 -7.63 9.19 -32.56
CA LYS A 587 -6.47 8.49 -33.14
C LYS A 587 -6.03 7.26 -32.33
N ASN A 588 -6.35 7.23 -31.03
CA ASN A 588 -6.01 6.15 -30.10
C ASN A 588 -7.13 5.08 -30.02
N MET A 589 -8.29 5.35 -30.63
CA MET A 589 -9.41 4.41 -30.76
C MET A 589 -10.00 4.52 -32.18
N PRO A 590 -9.25 4.08 -33.21
CA PRO A 590 -9.76 4.10 -34.57
C PRO A 590 -10.98 3.17 -34.72
N ALA A 591 -11.78 3.36 -35.77
CA ALA A 591 -12.96 2.52 -36.05
C ALA A 591 -12.64 1.02 -36.26
N THR A 592 -11.37 0.67 -36.51
CA THR A 592 -10.89 -0.72 -36.58
C THR A 592 -10.54 -1.30 -35.22
N SER A 593 -10.51 -0.49 -34.17
CA SER A 593 -10.21 -0.92 -32.81
C SER A 593 -11.34 -1.81 -32.29
N PRO A 594 -11.04 -2.92 -31.59
CA PRO A 594 -12.06 -3.70 -30.90
C PRO A 594 -12.80 -2.87 -29.84
N LYS A 595 -12.18 -1.80 -29.34
CA LYS A 595 -12.73 -0.87 -28.34
C LYS A 595 -13.78 0.10 -28.89
N TYR A 596 -13.93 0.16 -30.22
CA TYR A 596 -14.93 0.96 -30.90
C TYR A 596 -16.23 0.14 -30.99
N ILE A 597 -17.20 0.44 -30.11
CA ILE A 597 -18.47 -0.31 -30.06
C ILE A 597 -19.58 0.50 -30.74
N ASP A 598 -20.17 -0.08 -31.78
CA ASP A 598 -21.20 0.60 -32.56
C ASP A 598 -22.48 0.87 -31.75
N THR A 599 -22.98 2.09 -31.85
CA THR A 599 -24.28 2.50 -31.31
C THR A 599 -25.43 1.94 -32.14
N PHE A 600 -26.53 1.59 -31.46
CA PHE A 600 -27.78 1.24 -32.14
C PHE A 600 -28.55 2.47 -32.63
N TRP A 601 -28.28 3.67 -32.09
CA TRP A 601 -29.03 4.89 -32.41
C TRP A 601 -28.16 5.89 -33.16
N LEU A 602 -28.33 5.91 -34.48
CA LEU A 602 -27.42 6.56 -35.42
C LEU A 602 -27.56 8.09 -35.42
N ASN A 603 -28.76 8.63 -35.24
CA ASN A 603 -29.00 10.07 -35.34
C ASN A 603 -30.25 10.53 -34.58
N TRP A 604 -30.34 11.83 -34.35
CA TRP A 604 -31.45 12.49 -33.65
C TRP A 604 -32.73 12.67 -34.48
N ALA A 605 -32.81 12.18 -35.71
CA ALA A 605 -33.95 12.46 -36.59
C ALA A 605 -35.26 11.78 -36.12
N SER A 606 -35.16 10.68 -35.37
CA SER A 606 -36.32 9.98 -34.84
C SER A 606 -36.01 9.20 -33.57
N ASN A 607 -36.95 9.26 -32.62
CA ASN A 607 -36.98 8.45 -31.41
C ASN A 607 -37.73 7.12 -31.61
N ASP A 608 -38.31 6.88 -32.78
CA ASP A 608 -39.00 5.63 -33.11
C ASP A 608 -37.98 4.54 -33.46
N SER A 609 -37.93 3.49 -32.63
CA SER A 609 -37.02 2.34 -32.76
C SER A 609 -37.20 1.52 -34.04
N THR A 610 -38.30 1.73 -34.77
CA THR A 610 -38.58 1.09 -36.06
C THR A 610 -38.09 1.92 -37.26
N SER A 611 -37.66 3.15 -37.03
CA SER A 611 -37.16 4.06 -38.07
C SER A 611 -35.72 3.75 -38.50
N THR A 612 -35.28 4.36 -39.60
CA THR A 612 -33.90 4.26 -40.10
C THR A 612 -32.88 4.99 -39.23
N SER A 613 -33.30 5.73 -38.20
CA SER A 613 -32.41 6.29 -37.19
C SER A 613 -31.82 5.20 -36.28
N TRP A 614 -32.36 3.98 -36.31
CA TRP A 614 -31.89 2.85 -35.52
C TRP A 614 -31.30 1.74 -36.39
N ASN A 615 -30.20 1.13 -35.93
CA ASN A 615 -29.55 0.00 -36.59
C ASN A 615 -29.38 -1.19 -35.65
N TRP A 616 -30.39 -2.05 -35.59
CA TRP A 616 -30.37 -3.28 -34.78
C TRP A 616 -29.41 -4.38 -35.28
N LYS A 617 -28.67 -4.13 -36.37
CA LYS A 617 -27.58 -5.01 -36.82
C LYS A 617 -26.22 -4.60 -36.26
N ALA A 618 -26.11 -3.44 -35.61
CA ALA A 618 -24.89 -3.00 -34.95
C ALA A 618 -24.39 -4.04 -33.92
N ASP A 619 -23.11 -3.93 -33.58
CA ASP A 619 -22.46 -4.71 -32.53
C ASP A 619 -22.70 -6.23 -32.63
N ALA A 620 -22.56 -6.77 -33.84
CA ALA A 620 -22.93 -8.16 -34.12
C ALA A 620 -22.13 -9.20 -33.31
N ASN A 621 -20.86 -8.93 -33.02
CA ASN A 621 -19.98 -9.89 -32.37
C ASN A 621 -20.22 -9.96 -30.86
N GLN A 622 -20.34 -8.84 -30.13
CA GLN A 622 -20.67 -8.92 -28.71
C GLN A 622 -22.05 -9.54 -28.49
N ARG A 623 -23.04 -9.21 -29.34
CA ARG A 623 -24.37 -9.87 -29.29
C ARG A 623 -24.29 -11.37 -29.56
N ALA A 624 -23.41 -11.82 -30.45
CA ALA A 624 -23.18 -13.25 -30.66
C ALA A 624 -22.59 -13.93 -29.41
N MET A 625 -21.65 -13.27 -28.71
CA MET A 625 -21.12 -13.81 -27.45
C MET A 625 -22.17 -13.82 -26.35
N LEU A 626 -23.00 -12.78 -26.26
CA LEU A 626 -24.10 -12.71 -25.31
C LEU A 626 -25.12 -13.83 -25.53
N ASP A 627 -25.48 -14.12 -26.78
CA ASP A 627 -26.33 -15.26 -27.16
C ASP A 627 -25.66 -16.61 -26.82
N LEU A 628 -24.35 -16.75 -27.06
CA LEU A 628 -23.61 -17.95 -26.67
C LEU A 628 -23.58 -18.14 -25.14
N ALA A 629 -23.35 -17.07 -24.39
CA ALA A 629 -23.27 -17.09 -22.94
C ALA A 629 -24.62 -17.47 -22.31
N THR A 630 -25.71 -16.84 -22.74
CA THR A 630 -27.08 -17.10 -22.23
C THR A 630 -27.65 -18.47 -22.63
N LYS A 631 -27.07 -19.14 -23.63
CA LYS A 631 -27.37 -20.56 -23.95
C LYS A 631 -26.58 -21.55 -23.08
N ARG A 632 -25.73 -21.06 -22.19
CA ARG A 632 -24.95 -21.84 -21.21
C ARG A 632 -25.48 -21.51 -19.81
N ASP A 633 -24.60 -21.40 -18.83
CA ASP A 633 -24.99 -21.25 -17.41
C ASP A 633 -25.05 -19.77 -16.97
N VAL A 634 -25.12 -18.81 -17.91
CA VAL A 634 -25.35 -17.39 -17.60
C VAL A 634 -26.82 -17.11 -17.38
N ASP A 635 -27.15 -16.68 -16.16
CA ASP A 635 -28.50 -16.38 -15.70
C ASP A 635 -28.70 -14.89 -15.36
N ILE A 636 -27.62 -14.11 -15.29
CA ILE A 636 -27.68 -12.67 -15.04
C ILE A 636 -26.95 -11.92 -16.15
N VAL A 637 -27.68 -11.03 -16.82
CA VAL A 637 -27.10 -10.06 -17.75
C VAL A 637 -27.30 -8.65 -17.20
N GLU A 638 -26.22 -7.88 -17.13
CA GLU A 638 -26.25 -6.44 -16.93
C GLU A 638 -25.89 -5.73 -18.23
N ALA A 639 -26.72 -4.80 -18.69
CA ALA A 639 -26.35 -3.89 -19.76
C ALA A 639 -25.70 -2.64 -19.15
N PHE A 640 -24.55 -2.21 -19.64
CA PHE A 640 -23.89 -0.99 -19.18
C PHE A 640 -23.40 -0.13 -20.35
N SER A 641 -23.00 1.12 -20.11
CA SER A 641 -22.52 2.01 -21.17
C SER A 641 -21.27 2.78 -20.76
N ASN A 642 -20.20 2.64 -21.54
CA ASN A 642 -18.99 3.44 -21.36
C ASN A 642 -19.17 4.90 -21.82
N ALA A 643 -20.00 5.13 -22.83
CA ALA A 643 -20.29 6.45 -23.36
C ALA A 643 -21.66 6.49 -24.06
N PRO A 644 -22.38 7.62 -24.00
CA PRO A 644 -23.60 7.80 -24.77
C PRO A 644 -23.29 7.82 -26.29
N PRO A 645 -24.31 7.65 -27.16
CA PRO A 645 -24.16 7.83 -28.60
C PRO A 645 -23.39 9.12 -28.93
N TRP A 646 -22.41 9.05 -29.81
CA TRP A 646 -21.44 10.12 -30.05
C TRP A 646 -22.08 11.48 -30.35
N TRP A 647 -23.24 11.51 -31.02
CA TRP A 647 -23.94 12.76 -31.35
C TRP A 647 -24.62 13.40 -30.14
N MET A 648 -24.76 12.68 -29.02
CA MET A 648 -25.25 13.22 -27.76
C MET A 648 -24.16 13.92 -26.95
N THR A 649 -22.87 13.78 -27.31
CA THR A 649 -21.77 14.35 -26.53
C THR A 649 -21.41 15.77 -26.98
N ASN A 650 -20.87 16.58 -26.07
CA ASN A 650 -20.54 17.99 -26.32
C ASN A 650 -19.48 18.17 -27.42
N ASN A 651 -18.55 17.22 -27.55
CA ASN A 651 -17.46 17.25 -28.54
C ASN A 651 -17.64 16.25 -29.70
N HIS A 652 -18.80 15.60 -29.79
CA HIS A 652 -19.08 14.54 -30.75
C HIS A 652 -18.11 13.35 -30.68
N ALA A 653 -17.43 13.13 -29.54
CA ALA A 653 -16.53 12.01 -29.29
C ALA A 653 -17.07 11.11 -28.18
N THR A 654 -16.77 9.82 -28.27
CA THR A 654 -17.03 8.83 -27.21
C THR A 654 -15.78 8.51 -26.40
N ALA A 655 -14.59 8.88 -26.90
CA ALA A 655 -13.32 8.63 -26.24
C ALA A 655 -12.86 9.82 -25.39
N GLY A 656 -13.71 10.23 -24.45
CA GLY A 656 -13.51 11.38 -23.57
C GLY A 656 -14.07 12.71 -24.09
N GLY A 657 -14.25 13.65 -23.17
CA GLY A 657 -14.67 15.03 -23.44
C GLY A 657 -13.49 15.96 -23.76
N ALA A 658 -13.77 17.20 -24.13
CA ALA A 658 -12.71 18.21 -24.29
C ALA A 658 -11.98 18.54 -22.96
N ASP A 659 -12.68 18.33 -21.84
CA ASP A 659 -12.18 18.46 -20.47
C ASP A 659 -12.71 17.25 -19.69
N GLY A 660 -11.82 16.35 -19.25
CA GLY A 660 -12.21 15.12 -18.54
C GLY A 660 -12.78 15.34 -17.14
N LYS A 661 -12.90 16.58 -16.68
CA LYS A 661 -13.50 16.96 -15.38
C LYS A 661 -14.90 17.55 -15.51
N LYS A 662 -15.50 17.50 -16.70
CA LYS A 662 -16.81 18.11 -16.99
C LYS A 662 -17.69 17.13 -17.73
N ASP A 663 -19.00 17.28 -17.54
CA ASP A 663 -20.00 16.54 -18.31
C ASP A 663 -19.68 16.57 -19.81
N ASN A 664 -19.51 15.39 -20.39
CA ASN A 664 -19.42 15.27 -21.84
C ASN A 664 -20.78 14.95 -22.49
N LEU A 665 -21.81 14.58 -21.71
CA LEU A 665 -23.18 14.49 -22.21
C LEU A 665 -23.80 15.89 -22.31
N GLN A 666 -24.45 16.19 -23.45
CA GLN A 666 -25.21 17.43 -23.60
C GLN A 666 -26.41 17.44 -22.64
N SER A 667 -26.60 18.53 -21.91
CA SER A 667 -27.64 18.63 -20.86
C SER A 667 -29.07 18.38 -21.35
N TRP A 668 -29.39 18.70 -22.61
CA TRP A 668 -30.69 18.40 -23.22
C TRP A 668 -30.88 16.94 -23.65
N ASN A 669 -29.82 16.13 -23.65
CA ASN A 669 -29.84 14.73 -24.08
C ASN A 669 -29.96 13.71 -22.95
N HIS A 670 -30.04 14.11 -21.67
CA HIS A 670 -30.23 13.17 -20.55
C HIS A 670 -31.43 12.24 -20.76
N GLY A 671 -32.54 12.79 -21.26
CA GLY A 671 -33.74 11.99 -21.55
C GLY A 671 -33.64 11.09 -22.78
N GLN A 672 -32.84 11.48 -23.77
CA GLN A 672 -32.58 10.64 -24.94
C GLN A 672 -31.61 9.53 -24.61
N PHE A 673 -30.56 9.80 -23.82
CA PHE A 673 -29.66 8.75 -23.35
C PHE A 673 -30.38 7.72 -22.47
N ALA A 674 -31.25 8.17 -21.56
CA ALA A 674 -32.13 7.28 -20.80
C ALA A 674 -33.07 6.45 -21.71
N LEU A 675 -33.63 7.06 -22.77
CA LEU A 675 -34.45 6.35 -23.75
C LEU A 675 -33.63 5.33 -24.55
N TYR A 676 -32.39 5.66 -24.90
CA TYR A 676 -31.49 4.77 -25.63
C TYR A 676 -31.31 3.45 -24.90
N LEU A 677 -30.84 3.52 -23.65
CA LEU A 677 -30.59 2.34 -22.82
C LEU A 677 -31.88 1.52 -22.60
N ALA A 678 -33.00 2.18 -22.26
CA ALA A 678 -34.27 1.50 -22.05
C ALA A 678 -34.80 0.82 -23.34
N THR A 679 -34.56 1.41 -24.51
CA THR A 679 -34.96 0.84 -25.80
C THR A 679 -34.08 -0.35 -26.17
N VAL A 680 -32.77 -0.30 -25.92
CA VAL A 680 -31.86 -1.44 -26.13
C VAL A 680 -32.24 -2.61 -25.21
N VAL A 681 -32.55 -2.34 -23.93
CA VAL A 681 -33.06 -3.36 -22.99
C VAL A 681 -34.38 -3.97 -23.49
N SER A 682 -35.32 -3.13 -23.96
CA SER A 682 -36.57 -3.62 -24.55
C SER A 682 -36.30 -4.51 -25.76
N GLN A 683 -35.39 -4.10 -26.65
CA GLN A 683 -35.03 -4.85 -27.85
C GLN A 683 -34.41 -6.20 -27.51
N ALA A 684 -33.51 -6.26 -26.52
CA ALA A 684 -32.91 -7.50 -26.04
C ALA A 684 -33.99 -8.50 -25.61
N LYS A 685 -34.96 -8.03 -24.81
CA LYS A 685 -36.09 -8.85 -24.36
C LYS A 685 -36.99 -9.31 -25.50
N THR A 686 -37.45 -8.38 -26.34
CA THR A 686 -38.50 -8.68 -27.33
C THR A 686 -38.00 -9.33 -28.61
N SER A 687 -36.72 -9.17 -28.95
CA SER A 687 -36.19 -9.59 -30.25
C SER A 687 -34.96 -10.47 -30.18
N TRP A 688 -34.14 -10.35 -29.14
CA TRP A 688 -33.00 -11.25 -28.95
C TRP A 688 -33.34 -12.43 -28.03
N GLY A 689 -34.44 -12.32 -27.27
CA GLY A 689 -34.84 -13.34 -26.30
C GLY A 689 -33.92 -13.37 -25.07
N ILE A 690 -33.30 -12.24 -24.75
CA ILE A 690 -32.37 -12.08 -23.64
C ILE A 690 -32.98 -11.16 -22.60
N ASP A 691 -33.20 -11.67 -21.40
CA ASP A 691 -33.67 -10.88 -20.26
C ASP A 691 -32.49 -10.18 -19.60
N ILE A 692 -32.45 -8.85 -19.71
CA ILE A 692 -31.51 -8.01 -18.98
C ILE A 692 -32.05 -7.77 -17.57
N LYS A 693 -31.32 -8.22 -16.55
CA LYS A 693 -31.70 -8.05 -15.14
C LYS A 693 -31.34 -6.66 -14.63
N TYR A 694 -30.14 -6.19 -14.98
CA TYR A 694 -29.60 -4.91 -14.52
C TYR A 694 -29.27 -3.97 -15.69
N VAL A 695 -29.43 -2.66 -15.48
CA VAL A 695 -28.97 -1.64 -16.43
C VAL A 695 -28.23 -0.52 -15.71
N GLU A 696 -26.99 -0.25 -16.14
CA GLU A 696 -26.08 0.75 -15.58
C GLU A 696 -25.78 1.83 -16.66
N PRO A 697 -26.22 3.08 -16.47
CA PRO A 697 -25.97 4.13 -17.46
C PRO A 697 -24.54 4.67 -17.50
N PHE A 698 -23.68 4.37 -16.53
CA PHE A 698 -22.36 4.98 -16.39
C PHE A 698 -21.22 3.96 -16.35
N ASN A 699 -20.00 4.43 -16.55
CA ASN A 699 -18.77 3.68 -16.28
C ASN A 699 -17.72 4.68 -15.81
N GLU A 700 -17.29 4.56 -14.56
CA GLU A 700 -16.34 5.45 -13.88
C GLU A 700 -16.66 6.95 -14.08
N PRO A 701 -17.90 7.39 -13.80
CA PRO A 701 -18.38 8.70 -14.23
C PRO A 701 -17.63 9.88 -13.60
N MET A 702 -17.14 9.78 -12.36
CA MET A 702 -16.42 10.87 -11.71
C MET A 702 -14.92 10.89 -12.00
N SER A 703 -14.41 9.90 -12.74
CA SER A 703 -13.00 9.84 -13.10
C SER A 703 -12.59 11.03 -13.98
N MET A 704 -11.43 11.62 -13.66
CA MET A 704 -10.95 12.85 -14.31
C MET A 704 -10.16 12.60 -15.61
N TRP A 705 -9.90 11.34 -15.96
CA TRP A 705 -9.07 10.96 -17.12
C TRP A 705 -9.84 10.84 -18.43
N TRP A 706 -11.16 11.04 -18.44
CA TRP A 706 -11.99 10.98 -19.66
C TRP A 706 -11.80 12.20 -20.57
N THR A 707 -10.57 12.42 -21.03
CA THR A 707 -10.18 13.53 -21.92
C THR A 707 -9.85 13.03 -23.33
N PHE A 708 -10.39 13.70 -24.34
CA PHE A 708 -10.14 13.43 -25.76
C PHE A 708 -8.75 13.93 -26.20
N PRO A 709 -7.99 13.19 -27.03
CA PRO A 709 -8.32 11.89 -27.64
C PRO A 709 -7.93 10.68 -26.76
N GLY A 710 -8.92 10.04 -26.13
CA GLY A 710 -8.75 8.84 -25.30
C GLY A 710 -8.55 7.56 -26.11
N GLY A 711 -8.05 6.51 -25.46
CA GLY A 711 -7.79 5.18 -26.07
C GLY A 711 -8.97 4.21 -26.07
N GLN A 712 -10.12 4.65 -25.55
CA GLN A 712 -11.32 3.84 -25.36
C GLN A 712 -12.56 4.73 -25.22
N GLU A 713 -13.75 4.14 -25.34
CA GLU A 713 -15.00 4.80 -24.91
C GLU A 713 -14.95 5.13 -23.40
N GLY A 714 -15.42 6.31 -23.04
CA GLY A 714 -15.49 6.80 -21.66
C GLY A 714 -16.04 8.23 -21.60
N CYS A 715 -16.84 8.53 -20.57
CA CYS A 715 -17.55 9.80 -20.45
C CYS A 715 -17.61 10.23 -18.99
N HIS A 716 -17.12 11.44 -18.69
CA HIS A 716 -17.30 12.04 -17.37
C HIS A 716 -18.75 12.49 -17.20
N PHE A 717 -19.32 12.23 -16.01
CA PHE A 717 -20.62 12.71 -15.58
C PHE A 717 -20.55 13.28 -14.17
N GLU A 718 -20.88 14.56 -14.03
CA GLU A 718 -21.07 15.16 -12.71
C GLU A 718 -22.24 14.49 -11.98
N VAL A 719 -22.16 14.38 -10.65
CA VAL A 719 -23.18 13.68 -9.84
C VAL A 719 -24.60 14.23 -10.06
N ASN A 720 -24.77 15.52 -10.36
CA ASN A 720 -26.08 16.09 -10.68
C ASN A 720 -26.66 15.55 -12.00
N SER A 721 -25.82 15.38 -13.01
CA SER A 721 -26.20 14.78 -14.28
C SER A 721 -26.48 13.29 -14.13
N GLN A 722 -25.70 12.58 -13.29
CA GLN A 722 -25.99 11.20 -12.93
C GLN A 722 -27.40 11.04 -12.32
N LYS A 723 -27.75 11.84 -11.29
CA LYS A 723 -29.08 11.87 -10.66
C LYS A 723 -30.20 12.05 -11.69
N ASP A 724 -30.01 13.00 -12.60
CA ASP A 724 -31.02 13.39 -13.57
C ASP A 724 -31.22 12.33 -14.67
N VAL A 725 -30.16 11.61 -15.07
CA VAL A 725 -30.23 10.45 -15.95
C VAL A 725 -30.89 9.26 -15.26
N LEU A 726 -30.56 8.97 -14.00
CA LEU A 726 -31.15 7.85 -13.23
C LEU A 726 -32.68 7.97 -13.12
N LEU A 727 -33.18 9.16 -12.77
CA LEU A 727 -34.63 9.43 -12.70
C LEU A 727 -35.32 9.22 -14.05
N LYS A 728 -34.69 9.68 -15.14
CA LYS A 728 -35.23 9.52 -16.49
C LYS A 728 -35.17 8.07 -16.95
N LEU A 729 -34.09 7.35 -16.67
CA LEU A 729 -33.92 5.95 -17.05
C LEU A 729 -35.01 5.09 -16.40
N ARG A 730 -35.24 5.25 -15.09
CA ARG A 730 -36.35 4.57 -14.40
C ARG A 730 -37.70 4.87 -15.05
N ALA A 731 -38.00 6.14 -15.33
CA ALA A 731 -39.24 6.53 -15.98
C ALA A 731 -39.41 5.94 -17.39
N LYS A 732 -38.32 5.83 -18.18
CA LYS A 732 -38.34 5.25 -19.53
C LYS A 732 -38.52 3.74 -19.50
N LEU A 733 -37.84 3.04 -18.59
CA LEU A 733 -38.07 1.60 -18.37
C LEU A 733 -39.52 1.33 -17.98
N ASP A 734 -40.09 2.11 -17.07
CA ASP A 734 -41.49 1.96 -16.64
C ASP A 734 -42.47 2.19 -17.79
N ALA A 735 -42.23 3.21 -18.63
CA ALA A 735 -43.04 3.51 -19.80
C ALA A 735 -43.00 2.39 -20.86
N LEU A 736 -41.89 1.64 -20.93
CA LEU A 736 -41.74 0.46 -21.78
C LEU A 736 -42.19 -0.85 -21.11
N GLY A 737 -42.75 -0.79 -19.89
CA GLY A 737 -43.21 -1.97 -19.16
C GLY A 737 -42.08 -2.82 -18.56
N LEU A 738 -40.89 -2.27 -18.41
CA LEU A 738 -39.68 -2.93 -17.91
C LEU A 738 -39.45 -2.62 -16.42
N LYS A 739 -40.51 -2.70 -15.61
CA LYS A 739 -40.45 -2.40 -14.17
C LYS A 739 -39.54 -3.34 -13.40
N ASP A 740 -39.40 -4.57 -13.88
CA ASP A 740 -38.60 -5.62 -13.25
C ASP A 740 -37.11 -5.50 -13.56
N VAL A 741 -36.72 -4.65 -14.53
CA VAL A 741 -35.31 -4.35 -14.81
C VAL A 741 -34.81 -3.39 -13.74
N VAL A 742 -33.77 -3.78 -13.00
CA VAL A 742 -33.21 -3.00 -11.91
C VAL A 742 -32.16 -2.03 -12.46
N VAL A 743 -32.27 -0.75 -12.12
CA VAL A 743 -31.23 0.23 -12.44
C VAL A 743 -30.10 0.09 -11.42
N ALA A 744 -28.85 0.13 -11.89
CA ALA A 744 -27.63 0.21 -11.10
C ALA A 744 -27.02 1.64 -11.18
N THR A 745 -26.15 1.96 -10.22
CA THR A 745 -25.29 3.16 -10.15
C THR A 745 -24.18 2.86 -9.14
N SER A 746 -23.08 3.55 -8.92
CA SER A 746 -22.47 4.64 -9.67
C SER A 746 -21.37 4.14 -10.60
N ASP A 747 -20.95 2.88 -10.48
CA ASP A 747 -19.90 2.26 -11.31
C ASP A 747 -18.58 3.05 -11.23
N GLU A 748 -18.30 3.61 -10.05
CA GLU A 748 -17.12 4.45 -9.85
C GLU A 748 -15.85 3.59 -9.81
N ASN A 749 -14.73 4.17 -10.27
CA ASN A 749 -13.45 3.49 -10.37
C ASN A 749 -12.94 2.92 -9.04
N THR A 750 -13.35 3.46 -7.88
CA THR A 750 -12.87 3.02 -6.57
C THR A 750 -13.98 3.04 -5.51
N PRO A 751 -13.90 2.21 -4.44
CA PRO A 751 -14.86 2.28 -3.33
C PRO A 751 -14.96 3.67 -2.65
N PRO A 752 -13.87 4.43 -2.43
CA PRO A 752 -13.96 5.81 -1.92
C PRO A 752 -14.78 6.73 -2.82
N LEU A 753 -14.60 6.65 -4.15
CA LEU A 753 -15.39 7.46 -5.09
C LEU A 753 -16.85 7.03 -5.08
N ALA A 754 -17.14 5.73 -5.09
CA ALA A 754 -18.49 5.21 -4.96
C ALA A 754 -19.18 5.70 -3.68
N LEU A 755 -18.47 5.66 -2.55
CA LEU A 755 -18.97 6.17 -1.27
C LEU A 755 -19.29 7.68 -1.33
N SER A 756 -18.41 8.49 -1.92
CA SER A 756 -18.60 9.93 -2.09
C SER A 756 -19.81 10.25 -2.98
N THR A 757 -19.90 9.60 -4.14
CA THR A 757 -21.02 9.74 -5.08
C THR A 757 -22.34 9.32 -4.43
N LEU A 758 -22.37 8.15 -3.79
CA LEU A 758 -23.58 7.63 -3.14
C LEU A 758 -24.00 8.48 -1.92
N THR A 759 -23.05 9.00 -1.15
CA THR A 759 -23.34 9.95 -0.05
C THR A 759 -24.06 11.19 -0.59
N THR A 760 -23.65 11.68 -1.74
CA THR A 760 -24.29 12.83 -2.40
C THR A 760 -25.67 12.48 -2.97
N MET A 761 -25.85 11.26 -3.50
CA MET A 761 -27.14 10.76 -3.98
C MET A 761 -28.14 10.50 -2.84
N SER A 762 -27.68 10.02 -1.68
CA SER A 762 -28.50 9.67 -0.52
C SER A 762 -29.35 10.81 0.04
N LYS A 763 -29.00 12.05 -0.29
CA LYS A 763 -29.74 13.26 0.09
C LYS A 763 -31.04 13.47 -0.70
N ASP A 764 -31.25 12.72 -1.79
CA ASP A 764 -32.46 12.79 -2.63
C ASP A 764 -33.20 11.45 -2.65
N ALA A 765 -34.35 11.41 -1.98
CA ALA A 765 -35.15 10.19 -1.87
C ALA A 765 -35.71 9.70 -3.21
N ASN A 766 -35.96 10.60 -4.19
CA ASN A 766 -36.46 10.19 -5.50
C ASN A 766 -35.37 9.49 -6.30
N VAL A 767 -34.12 10.00 -6.21
CA VAL A 767 -32.96 9.35 -6.82
C VAL A 767 -32.70 8.00 -6.15
N MET A 768 -32.71 7.92 -4.82
CA MET A 768 -32.53 6.64 -4.13
C MET A 768 -33.63 5.60 -4.45
N ALA A 769 -34.81 6.04 -4.90
CA ALA A 769 -35.88 5.16 -5.36
C ALA A 769 -35.72 4.72 -6.83
N SER A 770 -34.88 5.39 -7.63
CA SER A 770 -34.75 5.06 -9.07
C SER A 770 -33.86 3.86 -9.35
N PHE A 771 -32.98 3.48 -8.42
CA PHE A 771 -32.07 2.33 -8.55
C PHE A 771 -32.21 1.33 -7.40
N GLY A 772 -31.90 0.06 -7.67
CA GLY A 772 -31.98 -1.03 -6.70
C GLY A 772 -30.62 -1.63 -6.34
N LYS A 773 -29.58 -1.27 -7.10
CA LYS A 773 -28.26 -1.88 -7.03
C LYS A 773 -27.19 -0.80 -7.09
N VAL A 774 -26.11 -1.03 -6.36
CA VAL A 774 -24.89 -0.24 -6.38
C VAL A 774 -23.74 -1.04 -7.00
N ASN A 775 -22.98 -0.40 -7.87
CA ASN A 775 -21.76 -0.89 -8.50
C ASN A 775 -20.58 0.00 -8.06
N THR A 776 -19.44 -0.63 -7.82
CA THR A 776 -18.12 0.00 -7.66
C THR A 776 -17.09 -0.88 -8.34
N HIS A 777 -15.94 -0.31 -8.71
CA HIS A 777 -14.79 -1.05 -9.22
C HIS A 777 -13.75 -1.22 -8.10
N GLY A 778 -12.92 -2.26 -8.19
CA GLY A 778 -11.87 -2.57 -7.22
C GLY A 778 -10.53 -1.83 -7.43
N TYR A 779 -10.48 -0.81 -8.29
CA TYR A 779 -9.24 -0.11 -8.62
C TYR A 779 -8.82 0.90 -7.53
N ALA A 780 -7.54 1.25 -7.56
CA ALA A 780 -6.93 2.45 -6.97
C ALA A 780 -5.60 2.70 -7.70
N GLY A 781 -4.91 3.82 -7.46
CA GLY A 781 -3.54 4.04 -7.97
C GLY A 781 -2.51 2.95 -7.59
N LEU A 782 -2.93 1.94 -6.81
CA LEU A 782 -2.21 0.76 -6.36
C LEU A 782 -3.14 -0.49 -6.40
N SER A 783 -3.79 -0.80 -7.53
CA SER A 783 -4.64 -1.99 -7.64
C SER A 783 -3.93 -3.24 -7.04
N PRO A 784 -4.52 -3.91 -6.03
CA PRO A 784 -5.91 -3.73 -5.55
C PRO A 784 -6.12 -2.70 -4.43
N TYR A 785 -7.33 -2.12 -4.38
CA TYR A 785 -7.73 -1.29 -3.23
C TYR A 785 -7.69 -2.10 -1.93
N ARG A 786 -7.01 -1.59 -0.91
CA ARG A 786 -6.96 -2.14 0.46
C ARG A 786 -7.30 -1.07 1.51
N GLY A 787 -7.99 -0.01 1.08
CA GLY A 787 -8.29 1.13 1.93
C GLY A 787 -9.53 0.94 2.80
N PRO A 788 -9.79 1.88 3.71
CA PRO A 788 -10.78 1.75 4.78
C PRO A 788 -12.24 1.90 4.33
N ASP A 789 -12.51 2.35 3.09
CA ASP A 789 -13.86 2.75 2.65
C ASP A 789 -14.78 1.57 2.27
N ARG A 790 -14.27 0.32 2.28
CA ARG A 790 -15.09 -0.89 2.06
C ARG A 790 -16.24 -0.99 3.06
N GLY A 791 -15.92 -0.87 4.35
CA GLY A 791 -16.90 -0.94 5.44
C GLY A 791 -17.94 0.18 5.37
N PRO A 792 -17.53 1.47 5.29
CA PRO A 792 -18.46 2.58 5.12
C PRO A 792 -19.37 2.48 3.87
N LEU A 793 -18.84 2.00 2.73
CA LEU A 793 -19.64 1.78 1.53
C LEU A 793 -20.67 0.66 1.76
N LYS A 794 -20.23 -0.49 2.32
CA LYS A 794 -21.11 -1.59 2.71
C LYS A 794 -22.26 -1.12 3.59
N ASP A 795 -21.95 -0.36 4.64
CA ASP A 795 -22.94 0.13 5.60
C ASP A 795 -23.97 1.05 4.95
N LEU A 796 -23.52 1.98 4.09
CA LEU A 796 -24.41 2.89 3.38
C LEU A 796 -25.35 2.13 2.42
N VAL A 797 -24.82 1.18 1.67
CA VAL A 797 -25.59 0.36 0.72
C VAL A 797 -26.58 -0.55 1.47
N LYS A 798 -26.14 -1.24 2.51
CA LYS A 798 -26.98 -2.11 3.35
C LYS A 798 -28.08 -1.32 4.02
N LYS A 799 -27.78 -0.16 4.60
CA LYS A 799 -28.78 0.75 5.20
C LYS A 799 -29.82 1.24 4.19
N SER A 800 -29.42 1.35 2.91
CA SER A 800 -30.31 1.76 1.82
C SER A 800 -31.11 0.59 1.22
N GLY A 801 -30.90 -0.64 1.70
CA GLY A 801 -31.56 -1.84 1.19
C GLY A 801 -31.24 -2.13 -0.27
N LYS A 802 -30.02 -1.83 -0.73
CA LYS A 802 -29.57 -2.04 -2.11
C LYS A 802 -28.60 -3.21 -2.19
N THR A 803 -28.49 -3.81 -3.37
CA THR A 803 -27.43 -4.78 -3.71
C THR A 803 -26.11 -4.05 -3.95
N LEU A 804 -24.96 -4.67 -3.65
CA LEU A 804 -23.62 -4.12 -3.97
C LEU A 804 -22.82 -5.13 -4.78
N TRP A 805 -22.25 -4.73 -5.91
CA TRP A 805 -21.28 -5.52 -6.67
C TRP A 805 -19.92 -4.82 -6.72
N ASP A 806 -18.85 -5.63 -6.73
CA ASP A 806 -17.67 -5.25 -7.49
C ASP A 806 -17.95 -5.60 -8.96
N SER A 807 -18.28 -4.57 -9.73
CA SER A 807 -18.74 -4.72 -11.11
C SER A 807 -17.60 -4.68 -12.13
N GLU A 808 -16.38 -4.36 -11.69
CA GLU A 808 -15.20 -4.37 -12.55
C GLU A 808 -13.91 -4.45 -11.73
N TYR A 809 -13.14 -5.51 -11.99
CA TYR A 809 -11.77 -5.66 -11.49
C TYR A 809 -10.83 -6.15 -12.60
N GLY A 810 -9.61 -5.63 -12.64
CA GLY A 810 -8.55 -6.10 -13.53
C GLY A 810 -7.17 -5.60 -13.11
N GLU A 811 -6.11 -6.33 -13.46
CA GLU A 811 -4.75 -5.92 -13.10
C GLU A 811 -3.66 -6.62 -13.93
N LYS A 812 -2.43 -6.12 -13.85
CA LYS A 812 -1.25 -6.68 -14.54
C LYS A 812 -0.66 -7.92 -13.90
N ASP A 813 -0.91 -8.18 -12.62
CA ASP A 813 -0.38 -9.37 -11.92
C ASP A 813 -0.95 -10.63 -12.58
N ALA A 814 -0.16 -11.34 -13.37
CA ALA A 814 -0.59 -12.56 -14.06
C ALA A 814 -0.77 -13.75 -13.11
N THR A 815 -0.26 -13.68 -11.86
CA THR A 815 -0.37 -14.75 -10.86
C THR A 815 -1.80 -14.90 -10.34
N GLY A 816 -2.48 -13.77 -10.12
CA GLY A 816 -3.83 -13.70 -9.56
C GLY A 816 -3.88 -13.69 -8.03
N LEU A 817 -2.75 -13.56 -7.33
CA LEU A 817 -2.75 -13.47 -5.87
C LEU A 817 -3.40 -12.19 -5.38
N SER A 818 -3.08 -11.06 -6.01
CA SER A 818 -3.65 -9.77 -5.64
C SER A 818 -5.17 -9.75 -5.90
N MET A 819 -5.61 -10.33 -7.04
CA MET A 819 -7.02 -10.61 -7.31
C MET A 819 -7.68 -11.50 -6.25
N ALA A 820 -7.05 -12.60 -5.84
CA ALA A 820 -7.62 -13.50 -4.83
C ALA A 820 -7.79 -12.83 -3.47
N GLU A 821 -6.82 -12.02 -3.06
CA GLU A 821 -6.93 -11.22 -1.83
C GLU A 821 -8.04 -10.17 -1.93
N SER A 822 -8.17 -9.52 -3.08
CA SER A 822 -9.25 -8.54 -3.32
C SER A 822 -10.62 -9.19 -3.23
N ILE A 823 -10.81 -10.33 -3.90
CA ILE A 823 -12.07 -11.09 -3.84
C ILE A 823 -12.45 -11.39 -2.39
N ALA A 824 -11.49 -11.86 -1.57
CA ALA A 824 -11.75 -12.17 -0.17
C ALA A 824 -12.16 -10.91 0.63
N LEU A 825 -11.43 -9.81 0.47
CA LEU A 825 -11.74 -8.54 1.13
C LEU A 825 -13.07 -7.93 0.66
N ASP A 826 -13.36 -7.96 -0.64
CA ASP A 826 -14.60 -7.41 -1.20
C ASP A 826 -15.82 -8.20 -0.72
N ILE A 827 -15.70 -9.51 -0.59
CA ILE A 827 -16.77 -10.36 -0.04
C ILE A 827 -16.91 -10.13 1.48
N ASN A 828 -15.82 -10.26 2.24
CA ASN A 828 -15.89 -10.26 3.70
C ASN A 828 -16.13 -8.84 4.27
N GLU A 829 -15.39 -7.85 3.78
CA GLU A 829 -15.37 -6.49 4.33
C GLU A 829 -16.32 -5.55 3.58
N MET A 830 -16.34 -5.58 2.23
CA MET A 830 -17.24 -4.73 1.43
C MET A 830 -18.63 -5.33 1.26
N GLY A 831 -18.80 -6.63 1.51
CA GLY A 831 -20.11 -7.29 1.48
C GLY A 831 -20.72 -7.31 0.08
N VAL A 832 -19.90 -7.43 -0.96
CA VAL A 832 -20.40 -7.56 -2.33
C VAL A 832 -21.17 -8.86 -2.50
N SER A 833 -22.16 -8.87 -3.38
CA SER A 833 -22.92 -10.09 -3.74
C SER A 833 -22.50 -10.69 -5.07
N ALA A 834 -21.64 -10.02 -5.82
CA ALA A 834 -21.02 -10.54 -7.02
C ALA A 834 -19.67 -9.86 -7.27
N PHE A 835 -18.83 -10.55 -8.03
CA PHE A 835 -17.54 -10.06 -8.49
C PHE A 835 -17.42 -10.26 -10.01
N VAL A 836 -17.17 -9.19 -10.75
CA VAL A 836 -17.09 -9.20 -12.21
C VAL A 836 -15.69 -8.79 -12.65
N TYR A 837 -14.98 -9.72 -13.30
CA TYR A 837 -13.65 -9.44 -13.86
C TYR A 837 -13.78 -8.65 -15.17
N TRP A 838 -12.98 -7.61 -15.38
CA TRP A 838 -13.09 -6.71 -16.52
C TRP A 838 -13.02 -7.44 -17.87
N GLN A 839 -11.81 -7.71 -18.37
CA GLN A 839 -11.59 -8.37 -19.65
C GLN A 839 -11.09 -9.79 -19.43
N ALA A 840 -11.91 -10.78 -19.76
CA ALA A 840 -11.47 -12.18 -19.73
C ALA A 840 -10.30 -12.46 -20.70
N LEU A 841 -10.23 -11.73 -21.82
CA LEU A 841 -9.16 -11.83 -22.82
C LEU A 841 -8.48 -10.48 -22.98
N ASP A 842 -7.19 -10.39 -22.63
CA ASP A 842 -6.35 -9.20 -22.82
C ASP A 842 -4.85 -9.58 -22.70
N GLY A 843 -3.96 -8.65 -23.02
CA GLY A 843 -2.51 -8.83 -22.95
C GLY A 843 -1.88 -8.30 -21.65
N GLY A 844 -0.58 -8.54 -21.49
CA GLY A 844 0.22 -7.91 -20.42
C GLY A 844 -0.21 -8.26 -19.00
N GLY A 845 -0.86 -9.43 -18.82
CA GLY A 845 -1.34 -9.91 -17.53
C GLY A 845 -2.78 -9.52 -17.17
N TRP A 846 -3.40 -8.61 -17.95
CA TRP A 846 -4.78 -8.16 -17.69
C TRP A 846 -5.83 -9.23 -17.92
N GLY A 847 -5.70 -10.03 -18.97
CA GLY A 847 -6.66 -11.10 -19.28
C GLY A 847 -6.56 -12.29 -18.35
N LEU A 848 -7.65 -13.05 -18.19
CA LEU A 848 -7.56 -14.42 -17.69
C LEU A 848 -6.87 -15.32 -18.75
N LEU A 849 -7.17 -15.07 -20.02
CA LEU A 849 -6.49 -15.66 -21.18
C LEU A 849 -5.69 -14.57 -21.90
N GLN A 850 -4.40 -14.83 -22.17
CA GLN A 850 -3.53 -13.91 -22.88
C GLN A 850 -3.99 -13.73 -24.33
N SER A 851 -4.21 -12.49 -24.73
CA SER A 851 -4.67 -12.15 -26.08
C SER A 851 -4.06 -10.85 -26.59
N VAL A 852 -3.80 -10.81 -27.91
CA VAL A 852 -3.62 -9.57 -28.65
C VAL A 852 -4.91 -9.31 -29.42
N ILE A 853 -5.83 -8.58 -28.80
CA ILE A 853 -7.22 -8.45 -29.26
C ILE A 853 -7.28 -7.86 -30.69
N GLY A 854 -6.45 -6.87 -30.99
CA GLY A 854 -6.38 -6.25 -32.32
C GLY A 854 -5.98 -7.21 -33.45
N ASP A 855 -5.12 -8.19 -33.14
CA ASP A 855 -4.66 -9.21 -34.08
C ASP A 855 -5.53 -10.48 -34.06
N LYS A 856 -6.56 -10.49 -33.19
CA LYS A 856 -7.43 -11.66 -32.94
C LYS A 856 -6.64 -12.92 -32.57
N ALA A 857 -5.54 -12.73 -31.82
CA ALA A 857 -4.70 -13.82 -31.36
C ALA A 857 -4.94 -14.13 -29.88
N ILE A 858 -4.89 -15.42 -29.52
CA ILE A 858 -4.97 -15.94 -28.15
C ILE A 858 -3.86 -16.97 -27.97
N SER A 859 -3.23 -17.07 -26.80
CA SER A 859 -2.04 -17.92 -26.61
C SER A 859 -2.08 -18.84 -25.39
N ALA A 860 -2.09 -18.31 -24.17
CA ALA A 860 -1.97 -19.11 -22.95
C ALA A 860 -2.87 -18.57 -21.84
N PRO A 861 -3.36 -19.42 -20.92
CA PRO A 861 -3.99 -18.93 -19.71
C PRO A 861 -2.94 -18.27 -18.83
N ASN A 862 -3.30 -17.16 -18.19
CA ASN A 862 -2.55 -16.68 -17.04
C ASN A 862 -2.82 -17.58 -15.83
N LEU A 863 -1.91 -17.62 -14.85
CA LEU A 863 -2.13 -18.36 -13.60
C LEU A 863 -3.41 -17.88 -12.89
N LYS A 864 -3.73 -16.59 -13.00
CA LYS A 864 -4.98 -16.01 -12.48
C LYS A 864 -6.26 -16.67 -13.01
N TYR A 865 -6.22 -17.30 -14.19
CA TYR A 865 -7.35 -18.10 -14.69
C TYR A 865 -7.68 -19.24 -13.70
N TYR A 866 -6.65 -19.97 -13.27
CA TYR A 866 -6.80 -21.08 -12.33
C TYR A 866 -7.08 -20.60 -10.91
N VAL A 867 -6.66 -19.39 -10.55
CA VAL A 867 -7.07 -18.74 -9.31
C VAL A 867 -8.56 -18.37 -9.34
N MET A 868 -9.04 -17.78 -10.43
CA MET A 868 -10.48 -17.49 -10.60
C MET A 868 -11.32 -18.77 -10.51
N ALA A 869 -10.82 -19.88 -11.06
CA ALA A 869 -11.46 -21.18 -10.97
C ALA A 869 -11.64 -21.70 -9.52
N GLN A 870 -10.74 -21.35 -8.59
CA GLN A 870 -10.86 -21.70 -7.15
C GLN A 870 -12.10 -21.07 -6.52
N TYR A 871 -12.52 -19.90 -7.00
CA TYR A 871 -13.72 -19.22 -6.53
C TYR A 871 -14.94 -19.60 -7.35
N SER A 872 -14.89 -19.33 -8.66
CA SER A 872 -16.08 -19.31 -9.51
C SER A 872 -16.73 -20.68 -9.70
N ARG A 873 -15.94 -21.76 -9.70
CA ARG A 873 -16.46 -23.13 -9.86
C ARG A 873 -17.12 -23.67 -8.59
N HIS A 874 -16.78 -23.14 -7.43
CA HIS A 874 -17.15 -23.72 -6.14
C HIS A 874 -18.18 -22.87 -5.39
N ILE A 875 -17.99 -21.55 -5.34
CA ILE A 875 -18.97 -20.64 -4.74
C ILE A 875 -20.04 -20.34 -5.80
N ARG A 876 -21.20 -21.00 -5.68
CA ARG A 876 -22.26 -20.97 -6.69
C ARG A 876 -23.41 -20.03 -6.31
N PRO A 877 -24.18 -19.54 -7.30
CA PRO A 877 -25.34 -18.71 -7.03
C PRO A 877 -26.30 -19.35 -6.03
N GLY A 878 -26.80 -18.55 -5.08
CA GLY A 878 -27.71 -19.01 -4.03
C GLY A 878 -27.04 -19.49 -2.74
N MET A 879 -25.72 -19.64 -2.70
CA MET A 879 -25.00 -19.92 -1.44
C MET A 879 -25.02 -18.70 -0.52
N ALA A 880 -25.20 -18.90 0.79
CA ALA A 880 -25.04 -17.84 1.78
C ALA A 880 -23.55 -17.66 2.09
N ILE A 881 -23.08 -16.42 2.28
CA ILE A 881 -21.72 -16.16 2.78
C ILE A 881 -21.77 -16.01 4.29
N LEU A 882 -20.99 -16.82 4.98
CA LEU A 882 -20.86 -16.85 6.43
C LEU A 882 -19.62 -16.08 6.87
N SER A 883 -19.63 -15.60 8.11
CA SER A 883 -18.48 -14.90 8.69
C SER A 883 -17.40 -15.88 9.16
N SER A 884 -16.16 -15.41 9.14
CA SER A 884 -15.01 -16.03 9.79
C SER A 884 -14.18 -14.97 10.52
N ASP A 885 -13.24 -15.41 11.35
CA ASP A 885 -12.22 -14.54 11.96
C ASP A 885 -11.03 -14.25 11.04
N ASP A 886 -10.98 -14.86 9.85
CA ASP A 886 -9.97 -14.60 8.83
C ASP A 886 -10.58 -13.91 7.60
N ALA A 887 -10.08 -12.71 7.28
CA ALA A 887 -10.52 -11.93 6.12
C ALA A 887 -10.03 -12.52 4.78
N LYS A 888 -9.02 -13.39 4.80
CA LYS A 888 -8.46 -14.06 3.60
C LYS A 888 -9.18 -15.36 3.23
N SER A 889 -10.18 -15.76 4.03
CA SER A 889 -11.00 -16.95 3.80
C SER A 889 -12.44 -16.56 3.51
N VAL A 890 -13.00 -17.07 2.42
CA VAL A 890 -14.41 -16.91 2.07
C VAL A 890 -15.14 -18.20 2.40
N MET A 891 -16.20 -18.12 3.21
CA MET A 891 -17.03 -19.26 3.58
C MET A 891 -18.41 -19.17 2.93
N ALA A 892 -18.70 -20.03 1.96
CA ALA A 892 -19.99 -20.09 1.28
C ALA A 892 -20.75 -21.38 1.64
N TYR A 893 -22.00 -21.27 2.05
CA TYR A 893 -22.81 -22.39 2.54
C TYR A 893 -24.09 -22.59 1.73
N ASP A 894 -24.29 -23.81 1.25
CA ASP A 894 -25.55 -24.29 0.70
C ASP A 894 -26.25 -25.16 1.75
N ALA A 895 -27.26 -24.59 2.40
CA ALA A 895 -28.06 -25.28 3.41
C ALA A 895 -28.88 -26.46 2.84
N THR A 896 -29.26 -26.40 1.56
CA THR A 896 -30.06 -27.45 0.91
C THR A 896 -29.19 -28.65 0.59
N ALA A 897 -28.01 -28.40 0.01
CA ALA A 897 -27.03 -29.44 -0.28
C ALA A 897 -26.27 -29.91 0.98
N LYS A 898 -26.33 -29.13 2.07
CA LYS A 898 -25.48 -29.29 3.26
C LYS A 898 -23.99 -29.25 2.90
N LEU A 899 -23.63 -28.30 2.03
CA LEU A 899 -22.29 -28.13 1.49
C LEU A 899 -21.71 -26.82 2.01
N LEU A 900 -20.54 -26.88 2.64
CA LEU A 900 -19.72 -25.72 2.96
C LEU A 900 -18.54 -25.67 1.99
N VAL A 901 -18.35 -24.51 1.35
CA VAL A 901 -17.21 -24.20 0.51
C VAL A 901 -16.34 -23.20 1.24
N LEU A 902 -15.05 -23.49 1.39
CA LEU A 902 -14.06 -22.54 1.86
C LEU A 902 -13.06 -22.26 0.74
N VAL A 903 -12.75 -20.98 0.50
CA VAL A 903 -11.65 -20.58 -0.38
C VAL A 903 -10.73 -19.67 0.41
N THR A 904 -9.44 -20.02 0.48
CA THR A 904 -8.45 -19.26 1.26
C THR A 904 -7.26 -18.92 0.38
N VAL A 905 -6.81 -17.66 0.45
CA VAL A 905 -5.61 -17.18 -0.23
C VAL A 905 -4.43 -17.11 0.74
N ASN A 906 -3.30 -17.66 0.30
CA ASN A 906 -2.01 -17.50 0.94
C ASN A 906 -1.09 -16.67 0.02
N THR A 907 -0.92 -15.39 0.32
CA THR A 907 0.01 -14.51 -0.40
C THR A 907 1.46 -14.63 0.10
N GLY A 908 1.68 -15.26 1.26
CA GLY A 908 2.97 -15.37 1.94
C GLY A 908 3.68 -16.69 1.73
N VAL A 909 4.45 -17.10 2.74
CA VAL A 909 5.23 -18.35 2.76
C VAL A 909 4.33 -19.58 2.95
N ALA A 910 4.89 -20.78 2.77
CA ALA A 910 4.13 -22.01 3.01
C ALA A 910 3.70 -22.08 4.48
N GLN A 911 2.44 -22.46 4.70
CA GLN A 911 1.85 -22.46 6.04
C GLN A 911 0.82 -23.59 6.20
N LYS A 912 0.61 -24.05 7.41
CA LYS A 912 -0.42 -25.01 7.79
C LYS A 912 -1.57 -24.26 8.47
N VAL A 913 -2.78 -24.40 7.95
CA VAL A 913 -3.99 -23.76 8.47
C VAL A 913 -4.91 -24.82 9.07
N THR A 914 -5.40 -24.61 10.29
CA THR A 914 -6.52 -25.38 10.84
C THR A 914 -7.81 -24.63 10.56
N PHE A 915 -8.79 -25.30 9.97
CA PHE A 915 -10.15 -24.77 9.87
C PHE A 915 -11.00 -25.37 10.98
N ASP A 916 -11.42 -24.53 11.92
CA ASP A 916 -12.32 -24.88 13.02
C ASP A 916 -13.77 -24.59 12.62
N LEU A 917 -14.54 -25.66 12.48
CA LEU A 917 -15.96 -25.64 12.10
C LEU A 917 -16.85 -26.03 13.30
N ALA A 918 -16.37 -25.88 14.54
CA ALA A 918 -17.12 -26.24 15.75
C ALA A 918 -18.42 -25.44 15.96
N SER A 919 -18.59 -24.31 15.26
CA SER A 919 -19.85 -23.56 15.24
C SER A 919 -20.97 -24.30 14.50
N PHE A 920 -20.66 -25.31 13.68
CA PHE A 920 -21.65 -26.19 13.06
C PHE A 920 -22.01 -27.36 13.97
N LYS A 921 -23.24 -27.86 13.87
CA LYS A 921 -23.72 -28.99 14.68
C LYS A 921 -23.04 -30.30 14.30
N ALA A 922 -22.73 -30.48 13.01
CA ALA A 922 -22.02 -31.65 12.51
C ALA A 922 -21.24 -31.34 11.23
N VAL A 923 -20.09 -32.00 11.09
CA VAL A 923 -19.28 -32.02 9.85
C VAL A 923 -19.01 -33.48 9.51
N LYS A 924 -19.63 -33.98 8.42
CA LYS A 924 -19.54 -35.40 8.04
C LYS A 924 -18.44 -35.70 7.03
N GLY A 925 -18.13 -34.74 6.15
CA GLY A 925 -17.28 -34.97 5.00
C GLY A 925 -17.96 -35.82 3.90
N PRO A 926 -17.24 -36.18 2.83
CA PRO A 926 -15.81 -35.97 2.59
C PRO A 926 -15.42 -34.50 2.41
N ILE A 927 -14.12 -34.21 2.54
CA ILE A 927 -13.52 -32.92 2.18
C ILE A 927 -12.72 -33.11 0.89
N SER A 928 -13.23 -32.54 -0.20
CA SER A 928 -12.49 -32.41 -1.46
C SER A 928 -11.74 -31.09 -1.44
N ALA A 929 -10.53 -31.06 -1.98
CA ALA A 929 -9.71 -29.86 -2.01
C ALA A 929 -9.13 -29.60 -3.40
N TRP A 930 -8.92 -28.35 -3.77
CA TRP A 930 -8.25 -27.92 -5.00
C TRP A 930 -7.16 -26.92 -4.66
N THR A 931 -6.03 -27.00 -5.35
CA THR A 931 -4.87 -26.11 -5.12
C THR A 931 -4.42 -25.47 -6.41
N THR A 932 -4.21 -24.15 -6.36
CA THR A 932 -3.51 -23.38 -7.38
C THR A 932 -2.30 -22.71 -6.75
N GLU A 933 -1.09 -23.08 -7.16
CA GLU A 933 0.17 -22.42 -6.82
C GLU A 933 0.41 -21.28 -7.82
N ALA A 934 0.41 -20.04 -7.34
CA ALA A 934 0.42 -18.84 -8.16
C ALA A 934 1.83 -18.25 -8.34
N ASN A 935 2.88 -18.91 -7.87
CA ASN A 935 4.28 -18.48 -8.01
C ASN A 935 5.06 -19.22 -9.12
N SER A 936 4.49 -20.25 -9.73
CA SER A 936 5.19 -21.09 -10.70
C SER A 936 4.24 -21.64 -11.76
N THR A 937 4.68 -21.65 -13.01
CA THR A 937 3.96 -22.29 -14.13
C THR A 937 3.99 -23.82 -14.07
N ASP A 938 4.92 -24.40 -13.29
CA ASP A 938 5.03 -25.84 -13.06
C ASP A 938 4.38 -26.28 -11.73
N GLY A 939 3.82 -25.34 -10.97
CA GLY A 939 3.09 -25.58 -9.73
C GLY A 939 1.75 -26.28 -9.97
N ALA A 940 1.07 -26.69 -8.90
CA ALA A 940 -0.29 -27.21 -9.00
C ALA A 940 -1.22 -26.17 -9.64
N LEU A 941 -1.83 -26.49 -10.79
CA LEU A 941 -2.83 -25.63 -11.45
C LEU A 941 -4.21 -26.28 -11.29
N TYR A 942 -5.03 -25.76 -10.38
CA TYR A 942 -6.36 -26.29 -10.06
C TYR A 942 -6.35 -27.81 -9.80
N LYS A 943 -5.37 -28.27 -9.00
CA LYS A 943 -5.12 -29.69 -8.74
C LYS A 943 -6.00 -30.21 -7.62
N SER A 944 -6.81 -31.23 -7.90
CA SER A 944 -7.68 -31.87 -6.89
C SER A 944 -6.92 -32.78 -5.92
N SER A 945 -7.35 -32.80 -4.66
CA SER A 945 -6.90 -33.69 -3.59
C SER A 945 -8.04 -33.98 -2.60
N THR A 946 -7.78 -34.78 -1.56
CA THR A 946 -8.74 -35.04 -0.48
C THR A 946 -8.11 -34.80 0.88
N ILE A 947 -8.89 -34.26 1.82
CA ILE A 947 -8.47 -33.99 3.19
C ILE A 947 -9.31 -34.81 4.17
N LYS A 948 -8.69 -35.24 5.26
CA LYS A 948 -9.38 -35.95 6.34
C LYS A 948 -9.81 -34.94 7.41
N ALA A 949 -11.11 -34.94 7.72
CA ALA A 949 -11.62 -34.26 8.89
C ALA A 949 -11.17 -34.96 10.18
N SER A 950 -10.98 -34.17 11.23
CA SER A 950 -10.76 -34.58 12.61
C SER A 950 -11.86 -33.98 13.48
N GLY A 951 -13.01 -34.64 13.55
CA GLY A 951 -14.20 -34.09 14.22
C GLY A 951 -14.78 -32.92 13.43
N THR A 952 -14.92 -31.76 14.07
CA THR A 952 -15.38 -30.51 13.44
C THR A 952 -14.24 -29.63 12.97
N SER A 953 -13.02 -30.14 12.83
CA SER A 953 -11.90 -29.38 12.27
C SER A 953 -11.13 -30.20 11.24
N PHE A 954 -10.34 -29.53 10.42
CA PHE A 954 -9.35 -30.16 9.55
C PHE A 954 -8.15 -29.27 9.35
N ASP A 955 -7.04 -29.88 8.97
CA ASP A 955 -5.80 -29.19 8.66
C ASP A 955 -5.52 -29.21 7.16
N ALA A 956 -5.03 -28.10 6.61
CA ALA A 956 -4.55 -28.01 5.24
C ALA A 956 -3.16 -27.35 5.20
N ALA A 957 -2.25 -27.93 4.43
CA ALA A 957 -0.95 -27.33 4.16
C ALA A 957 -1.05 -26.52 2.86
N PHE A 958 -0.91 -25.20 2.99
CA PHE A 958 -0.87 -24.25 1.90
C PHE A 958 0.57 -24.07 1.44
N PRO A 959 0.89 -24.33 0.16
CA PRO A 959 2.13 -23.85 -0.42
C PRO A 959 2.24 -22.31 -0.31
N ALA A 960 3.45 -21.79 -0.38
CA ALA A 960 3.67 -20.36 -0.52
C ALA A 960 2.92 -19.85 -1.76
N SER A 961 2.37 -18.64 -1.68
CA SER A 961 1.78 -17.96 -2.84
C SER A 961 0.74 -18.84 -3.56
N SER A 962 -0.28 -19.31 -2.84
CA SER A 962 -1.27 -20.27 -3.34
C SER A 962 -2.70 -19.91 -2.94
N VAL A 963 -3.66 -20.47 -3.66
CA VAL A 963 -5.08 -20.46 -3.30
C VAL A 963 -5.57 -21.89 -3.21
N MET A 964 -6.29 -22.22 -2.14
CA MET A 964 -6.94 -23.51 -2.00
C MET A 964 -8.42 -23.38 -1.73
N THR A 965 -9.19 -24.27 -2.34
CA THR A 965 -10.62 -24.40 -2.13
C THR A 965 -10.95 -25.75 -1.52
N PHE A 966 -11.89 -25.78 -0.57
CA PHE A 966 -12.38 -26.98 0.09
C PHE A 966 -13.89 -27.09 -0.06
N GLU A 967 -14.39 -28.22 -0.52
CA GLU A 967 -15.79 -28.59 -0.48
C GLU A 967 -16.02 -29.62 0.62
N ILE A 968 -16.79 -29.25 1.64
CA ILE A 968 -17.07 -30.07 2.81
C ILE A 968 -18.54 -30.47 2.79
N GLN A 969 -18.78 -31.77 2.59
CA GLN A 969 -20.13 -32.33 2.48
C GLN A 969 -20.72 -32.65 3.85
N GLY A 970 -22.06 -32.56 3.95
CA GLY A 970 -22.83 -32.97 5.13
C GLY A 970 -22.61 -32.09 6.36
N VAL A 971 -22.46 -30.77 6.17
CA VAL A 971 -22.37 -29.76 7.23
C VAL A 971 -23.78 -29.33 7.69
N GLU A 972 -24.07 -29.39 8.99
CA GLU A 972 -25.41 -29.17 9.60
C GLU A 972 -25.46 -28.14 10.73
#